data_AF-A0A2M7ZTV9-F1
#
_entry.id   AF-A0A2M7ZTV9-F1
#
_cell.length_a   1.000
_cell.length_b   1.000
_cell.length_c   1.000
_cell.angle_alpha   90.00
_cell.angle_beta   90.00
_cell.angle_gamma   90.00
#
_symmetry.space_group_name_H-M   'P 1'
#
loop_
_entity.id
_entity.type
_entity.pdbx_description
1 polymer ?
#
loop_
_entity_poly.entity_id
_entity_poly.type
_entity_poly.pdbx_seq_one_letter_code
_entity_poly.pdbx_strand_id
1 'polypeptide(L)'
;MEIFTIRMHAMSFVYDRFYNYTENYQDAEETIPQSGQSKFGFEFITDNSGMGEWEMVAFAKYRVDIFSNLSEIPEIPKFTFFIDFKTCTESFYDIDIIIKRITSNEYEFYCRRSNLSSGGLLTPYQNILYWELAGLVHSNSCFYYDNYVRNKINNAPPYFYGKIDINGIPFYQNDILNVWKGYTHSFSTYSEPILNNDYRFRKWNIGSSEYNSTRNYRIVDGTMILADYFKVLPLTITSNFEGAQNIGNYDLTWTNASKIYSDLNYSSSNPFRAFENSDPNYDRYNLTANSYSNTYDNTTWQFSHWNDGSTNPTHTGIAVTNPGASYTAYYKGVQRSDNAASFNNCGQRKFVRTDDEDLHVVYESMGKIWYEKSTNDGVTWVLMNNGQPLNNQEASSPAIIDAFSNTIVVFQEKYPGNNLSYIKAFLFYPDETYPVDNITIENFTPPFSYKVNPVISWAYDGNMNRFIIGYNYYGEPNSWDNGIYATEGYLIPIGDGGGELYDDMELIEYSEQQLAYSENSKNLSLASTWGSTPLTFHFIWEENNNVIYSKYYYNEYNELTIDTYPINISQGDGFSVNRYPSVIDIGGIARAAWIGERNSYCEEERLNKIESACIESRVVFRGLTNSRFWNFGDDVQSTQITDNAGIPPVYYIGWGEEGNNICKFTDNSTLYNIYNFLTDGSNLTGQALQISNGSNNTEMYAMGFQTDVLPYKFKQSLSINDCYALNKSAAGNSINNGREGVVYKDSTQFYYTIGDVNVDGVIMKFKEADDSVDFSLKENVIAYLETEPIDITDNSNFYYTVQFGAVDYVKTSLSENDSIIFKV
;
A
#
# COMPACT_ATOMS: atom_id res chain seq x y z
N MET A 1 27.56 31.87 59.42
CA MET A 1 28.36 33.08 59.75
C MET A 1 28.72 33.72 58.44
N GLU A 2 27.92 34.71 58.05
CA GLU A 2 28.16 35.56 56.89
C GLU A 2 29.13 36.65 57.32
N ILE A 3 30.28 36.75 56.65
CA ILE A 3 31.38 37.64 57.09
C ILE A 3 31.50 38.85 56.16
N PHE A 4 31.10 38.72 54.89
CA PHE A 4 31.14 39.79 53.90
C PHE A 4 29.91 39.80 53.00
N THR A 5 29.35 40.99 52.78
CA THR A 5 28.37 41.28 51.73
C THR A 5 29.01 42.20 50.72
N ILE A 6 28.96 41.85 49.44
CA ILE A 6 29.49 42.70 48.37
C ILE A 6 28.32 43.25 47.60
N ARG A 7 28.22 44.58 47.53
CA ARG A 7 27.32 45.25 46.58
C ARG A 7 28.15 45.85 45.47
N MET A 8 27.74 45.57 44.24
CA MET A 8 28.33 46.21 43.07
C MET A 8 27.27 47.06 42.38
N HIS A 9 27.62 48.33 42.17
CA HIS A 9 26.82 49.27 41.39
C HIS A 9 27.50 49.46 40.04
N ALA A 10 26.85 49.03 38.96
CA ALA A 10 27.31 49.25 37.60
C ALA A 10 26.54 50.44 36.99
N MET A 11 27.28 51.44 36.52
CA MET A 11 26.74 52.57 35.79
C MET A 11 27.39 52.59 34.40
N SER A 12 26.58 52.39 33.36
CA SER A 12 27.03 52.54 31.97
C SER A 12 26.59 53.88 31.40
N PHE A 13 27.52 54.57 30.73
CA PHE A 13 27.23 55.75 29.94
C PHE A 13 27.38 55.42 28.46
N VAL A 14 26.27 55.51 27.73
CA VAL A 14 26.26 55.40 26.27
C VAL A 14 26.26 56.81 25.69
N TYR A 15 27.31 57.15 24.94
CA TYR A 15 27.44 58.44 24.28
C TYR A 15 27.03 58.29 22.81
N ASP A 16 25.87 58.82 22.43
CA ASP A 16 25.48 59.00 21.02
C ASP A 16 25.69 60.47 20.62
N ARG A 17 25.98 60.74 19.34
CA ARG A 17 26.27 62.06 18.74
C ARG A 17 25.18 63.13 18.97
N PHE A 18 24.03 62.75 19.52
CA PHE A 18 22.93 63.66 19.85
C PHE A 18 22.86 64.09 21.32
N TYR A 19 23.88 63.80 22.15
CA TYR A 19 23.97 64.24 23.56
C TYR A 19 22.78 63.79 24.46
N ASN A 20 22.09 62.71 24.09
CA ASN A 20 21.08 62.11 24.96
C ASN A 20 21.77 61.12 25.90
N TYR A 21 21.65 61.39 27.21
CA TYR A 21 22.14 60.50 28.26
C TYR A 21 21.10 59.44 28.58
N THR A 22 21.47 58.17 28.43
CA THR A 22 20.72 57.05 28.99
C THR A 22 21.57 56.42 30.09
N GLU A 23 21.19 56.62 31.34
CA GLU A 23 21.82 55.96 32.49
C GLU A 23 21.11 54.63 32.74
N ASN A 24 21.82 53.52 32.61
CA ASN A 24 21.33 52.22 33.05
C ASN A 24 22.06 51.82 34.32
N TYR A 25 21.29 51.58 35.39
CA TYR A 25 21.78 51.08 36.67
C TYR A 25 21.49 49.58 36.75
N GLN A 26 22.53 48.79 37.01
CA GLN A 26 22.37 47.41 37.47
C GLN A 26 23.08 47.26 38.81
N ASP A 27 22.31 46.80 39.80
CA ASP A 27 22.81 46.47 41.13
C ASP A 27 22.82 44.95 41.27
N ALA A 28 23.96 44.40 41.72
CA ALA A 28 24.08 43.01 42.09
C ALA A 28 24.62 42.90 43.52
N GLU A 29 24.01 42.02 44.32
CA GLU A 29 24.39 41.77 45.71
C GLU A 29 24.63 40.27 45.91
N GLU A 30 25.81 39.90 46.42
CA GLU A 30 26.17 38.51 46.69
C GLU A 30 26.88 38.39 48.06
N THR A 31 26.52 37.35 48.82
CA THR A 31 27.04 37.10 50.17
C THR A 31 28.04 35.93 50.14
N ILE A 32 29.24 36.11 50.69
CA ILE A 32 30.34 35.14 50.53
C ILE A 32 30.76 34.50 51.87
N PRO A 33 30.93 33.16 51.95
CA PRO A 33 31.50 32.48 53.11
C PRO A 33 33.04 32.54 53.17
N GLN A 34 33.61 32.37 54.36
CA GLN A 34 35.01 32.65 54.76
C GLN A 34 36.14 31.98 53.94
N SER A 35 35.84 31.01 53.06
CA SER A 35 36.84 30.31 52.23
C SER A 35 36.43 30.13 50.76
N GLY A 36 35.41 30.86 50.29
CA GLY A 36 34.94 30.77 48.89
C GLY A 36 35.64 31.76 47.96
N GLN A 37 36.01 31.30 46.75
CA GLN A 37 36.23 32.19 45.61
C GLN A 37 34.86 32.50 44.98
N SER A 38 34.44 33.76 44.99
CA SER A 38 33.29 34.21 44.19
C SER A 38 33.76 34.74 42.84
N LYS A 39 32.95 34.52 41.80
CA LYS A 39 33.21 34.98 40.43
C LYS A 39 32.08 35.87 39.99
N PHE A 40 32.41 37.08 39.55
CA PHE A 40 31.48 37.98 38.91
C PHE A 40 31.81 38.00 37.41
N GLY A 41 30.82 37.70 36.57
CA GLY A 41 30.91 37.84 35.12
C GLY A 41 30.02 38.98 34.66
N PHE A 42 30.52 39.82 33.75
CA PHE A 42 29.75 40.91 33.16
C PHE A 42 29.68 40.69 31.66
N GLU A 43 28.49 40.88 31.09
CA GLU A 43 28.31 40.95 29.65
C GLU A 43 28.10 42.43 29.28
N PHE A 44 28.97 42.96 28.43
CA PHE A 44 28.70 44.26 27.83
C PHE A 44 27.56 44.07 26.84
N ILE A 45 26.40 44.66 27.15
CA ILE A 45 25.29 44.72 26.19
C ILE A 45 25.72 45.69 25.09
N THR A 46 26.20 45.16 23.96
CA THR A 46 26.16 45.88 22.70
C THR A 46 24.73 45.83 22.18
N ASP A 47 24.14 46.99 21.88
CA ASP A 47 22.89 47.01 21.11
C ASP A 47 23.14 46.30 19.78
N ASN A 48 22.36 45.25 19.52
CA ASN A 48 22.43 44.44 18.30
C ASN A 48 21.57 45.07 17.18
N SER A 49 21.42 46.40 17.19
CA SER A 49 20.80 47.12 16.09
C SER A 49 21.80 47.16 14.94
N GLY A 50 21.55 46.35 13.91
CA GLY A 50 22.45 46.12 12.76
C GLY A 50 22.72 47.34 11.89
N MET A 51 23.31 48.40 12.45
CA MET A 51 23.79 49.58 11.75
C MET A 51 25.31 49.65 11.91
N GLY A 52 26.01 49.50 10.78
CA GLY A 52 27.45 49.32 10.71
C GLY A 52 28.28 50.47 11.26
N GLU A 53 29.50 50.13 11.69
CA GLU A 53 30.66 51.00 11.94
C GLU A 53 30.36 52.36 12.58
N TRP A 54 30.02 52.36 13.86
CA TRP A 54 30.11 53.58 14.68
C TRP A 54 30.96 53.33 15.93
N GLU A 55 31.97 54.19 16.11
CA GLU A 55 32.87 54.19 17.27
C GLU A 55 32.09 54.49 18.55
N MET A 56 31.65 53.45 19.26
CA MET A 56 31.13 53.61 20.61
C MET A 56 32.29 53.73 21.60
N VAL A 57 32.30 54.81 22.39
CA VAL A 57 33.10 54.88 23.62
C VAL A 57 32.17 54.53 24.77
N ALA A 58 32.15 53.26 25.15
CA ALA A 58 31.45 52.84 26.35
C ALA A 58 32.32 53.16 27.57
N PHE A 59 31.80 53.98 28.49
CA PHE A 59 32.38 54.13 29.82
C PHE A 59 31.53 53.31 30.79
N ALA A 60 32.16 52.32 31.43
CA ALA A 60 31.54 51.62 32.54
C ALA A 60 32.26 52.03 33.83
N LYS A 61 31.47 52.54 34.78
CA LYS A 61 31.93 52.84 36.13
C LYS A 61 31.38 51.77 37.06
N TYR A 62 32.26 51.02 37.69
CA TYR A 62 31.89 50.02 38.69
C TYR A 62 32.31 50.50 40.07
N ARG A 63 31.35 50.55 41.00
CA ARG A 63 31.61 50.73 42.42
C ARG A 63 31.43 49.38 43.10
N VAL A 64 32.42 48.97 43.88
CA VAL A 64 32.36 47.74 44.68
C VAL A 64 32.41 48.13 46.14
N ASP A 65 31.31 47.92 46.83
CA ASP A 65 31.17 48.15 48.25
C ASP A 65 31.28 46.81 48.98
N ILE A 66 32.30 46.67 49.82
CA ILE A 66 32.51 45.46 50.63
C ILE A 66 32.11 45.78 52.06
N PHE A 67 31.01 45.20 52.51
CA PHE A 67 30.54 45.31 53.88
C PHE A 67 31.03 44.11 54.69
N SER A 68 31.59 44.35 55.86
CA SER A 68 31.88 43.30 56.84
C SER A 68 31.11 43.57 58.12
N ASN A 69 30.56 42.52 58.71
CA ASN A 69 29.85 42.59 59.97
C ASN A 69 30.80 42.48 61.20
N LEU A 70 32.12 42.48 60.98
CA LEU A 70 33.13 42.39 62.04
C LEU A 70 33.74 43.76 62.34
N SER A 71 33.87 44.09 63.64
CA SER A 71 34.44 45.36 64.10
C SER A 71 35.97 45.46 63.93
N GLU A 72 36.66 44.34 63.69
CA GLU A 72 38.09 44.27 63.38
C GLU A 72 38.33 43.21 62.28
N ILE A 73 38.86 43.61 61.13
CA ILE A 73 39.14 42.73 59.98
C ILE A 73 40.64 42.40 59.99
N PRO A 74 41.08 41.13 60.20
CA PRO A 74 42.50 40.83 60.27
C PRO A 74 43.20 40.88 58.90
N GLU A 75 42.52 40.54 57.82
CA GLU A 75 43.02 40.59 56.44
C GLU A 75 41.82 40.73 55.47
N ILE A 76 41.90 41.65 54.50
CA ILE A 76 40.89 41.81 53.45
C ILE A 76 40.90 40.53 52.58
N PRO A 77 39.74 39.94 52.22
CA PRO A 77 39.72 38.81 51.30
C PRO A 77 40.41 39.17 49.98
N LYS A 78 41.22 38.26 49.43
CA LYS A 78 41.78 38.44 48.10
C LYS A 78 40.67 38.21 47.07
N PHE A 79 40.34 39.23 46.29
CA PHE A 79 39.38 39.14 45.20
C PHE A 79 40.11 38.99 43.86
N THR A 80 39.58 38.15 42.98
CA THR A 80 40.00 38.05 41.59
C THR A 80 38.81 38.46 40.72
N PHE A 81 38.98 39.51 39.92
CA PHE A 81 37.98 39.93 38.95
C PHE A 81 38.36 39.40 37.57
N PHE A 82 37.35 39.00 36.78
CA PHE A 82 37.52 38.64 35.38
C PHE A 82 36.71 39.62 34.54
N ILE A 83 37.34 40.22 33.53
CA ILE A 83 36.66 41.08 32.56
C ILE A 83 36.79 40.38 31.21
N ASP A 84 35.66 39.93 30.66
CA ASP A 84 35.62 39.25 29.36
C ASP A 84 35.28 40.28 28.27
N PHE A 85 36.22 40.52 27.35
CA PHE A 85 36.04 41.40 26.21
C PHE A 85 35.64 40.57 24.98
N LYS A 86 34.39 40.13 24.91
CA LYS A 86 33.92 39.21 23.85
C LYS A 86 33.95 39.77 22.42
N THR A 87 34.11 41.08 22.21
CA THR A 87 34.00 41.72 20.89
C THR A 87 34.91 42.94 20.69
N CYS A 88 36.20 42.87 21.06
CA CYS A 88 37.18 43.83 20.52
C CYS A 88 37.73 43.31 19.19
N THR A 89 36.95 43.48 18.12
CA THR A 89 37.42 43.19 16.77
C THR A 89 38.35 44.30 16.29
N GLU A 90 39.63 43.95 16.15
CA GLU A 90 40.60 44.56 15.24
C GLU A 90 40.85 46.07 15.38
N SER A 91 41.46 46.51 16.47
CA SER A 91 42.54 47.52 16.41
C SER A 91 43.33 47.57 17.72
N PHE A 92 44.60 47.97 17.65
CA PHE A 92 45.50 48.11 18.79
C PHE A 92 44.99 49.23 19.72
N TYR A 93 44.50 48.86 20.90
CA TYR A 93 44.12 49.80 21.95
C TYR A 93 44.77 49.41 23.27
N ASP A 94 45.31 50.40 23.97
CA ASP A 94 45.69 50.26 25.37
C ASP A 94 44.43 50.44 26.23
N ILE A 95 44.08 49.39 26.98
CA ILE A 95 43.05 49.41 28.00
C ILE A 95 43.74 49.80 29.32
N ASP A 96 43.50 51.03 29.77
CA ASP A 96 43.98 51.49 31.07
C ASP A 96 42.97 51.06 32.14
N ILE A 97 43.37 50.10 32.98
CA ILE A 97 42.63 49.74 34.20
C ILE A 97 43.24 50.52 35.36
N ILE A 98 42.50 51.49 35.90
CA ILE A 98 42.91 52.30 37.05
C ILE A 98 42.06 51.88 38.24
N ILE A 99 42.72 51.35 39.26
CA ILE A 99 42.10 51.04 40.54
C ILE A 99 42.39 52.18 41.49
N LYS A 100 41.35 52.89 41.91
CA LYS A 100 41.46 53.98 42.87
C LYS A 100 40.78 53.59 44.17
N ARG A 101 41.54 53.49 45.25
CA ARG A 101 40.96 53.34 46.59
C ARG A 101 40.29 54.66 46.99
N ILE A 102 38.98 54.65 47.25
CA ILE A 102 38.21 55.83 47.65
C ILE A 102 38.25 55.98 49.17
N THR A 103 38.01 54.89 49.90
CA THR A 103 38.06 54.84 51.36
C THR A 103 38.76 53.56 51.84
N SER A 104 38.85 53.34 53.16
CA SER A 104 39.50 52.12 53.69
C SER A 104 38.86 50.83 53.16
N ASN A 105 37.58 50.86 52.80
CA ASN A 105 36.79 49.68 52.42
C ASN A 105 36.16 49.80 51.03
N GLU A 106 36.57 50.78 50.23
CA GLU A 106 35.89 51.14 49.00
C GLU A 106 36.89 51.38 47.87
N TYR A 107 36.66 50.70 46.74
CA TYR A 107 37.52 50.76 45.58
C TYR A 107 36.69 51.13 44.34
N GLU A 108 37.22 52.08 43.58
CA GLU A 108 36.70 52.49 42.29
C GLU A 108 37.54 51.87 41.19
N PHE A 109 36.87 51.24 40.23
CA PHE A 109 37.51 50.67 39.06
C PHE A 109 37.18 51.51 37.85
N TYR A 110 38.21 52.03 37.21
CA TYR A 110 38.09 52.71 35.92
C TYR A 110 38.71 51.83 34.85
N CYS A 111 37.97 51.62 33.77
CA CYS A 111 38.52 51.11 32.54
C CYS A 111 38.36 52.21 31.50
N ARG A 112 39.48 52.73 30.97
CA ARG A 112 39.43 53.72 29.87
C ARG A 112 40.16 53.20 28.64
N ARG A 113 39.60 53.50 27.47
CA ARG A 113 40.25 53.33 26.18
C ARG A 113 41.10 54.58 25.90
N SER A 114 42.40 54.41 25.65
CA SER A 114 43.27 55.51 25.22
C SER A 114 43.66 55.33 23.74
N ASN A 115 43.47 56.38 22.93
CA ASN A 115 43.86 56.36 21.51
C ASN A 115 45.33 56.79 21.37
N LEU A 116 46.17 55.93 20.79
CA LEU A 116 47.52 56.30 20.36
C LEU A 116 47.43 57.15 19.09
N SER A 117 47.77 58.43 19.19
CA SER A 117 48.01 59.27 18.02
C SER A 117 49.41 59.00 17.44
N SER A 118 49.45 58.81 16.12
CA SER A 118 50.58 58.94 15.18
C SER A 118 51.35 57.66 14.75
N GLY A 119 51.14 57.31 13.46
CA GLY A 119 52.21 57.26 12.45
C GLY A 119 53.20 56.09 12.48
N GLY A 120 52.87 55.01 11.77
CA GLY A 120 53.87 54.04 11.31
C GLY A 120 53.25 52.75 10.77
N LEU A 121 53.43 52.48 9.47
CA LEU A 121 53.13 51.20 8.83
C LEU A 121 54.01 50.09 9.43
N LEU A 122 53.41 49.12 10.13
CA LEU A 122 54.02 47.82 10.42
C LEU A 122 53.00 46.69 10.23
N THR A 123 53.47 45.63 9.59
CA THR A 123 52.77 44.40 9.18
C THR A 123 52.21 43.58 10.35
N PRO A 124 51.16 42.76 10.14
CA PRO A 124 50.45 42.09 11.23
C PRO A 124 51.12 40.75 11.56
N TYR A 125 52.11 40.73 12.45
CA TYR A 125 52.48 39.54 13.24
C TYR A 125 53.38 39.99 14.38
N GLN A 126 52.81 40.13 15.59
CA GLN A 126 53.48 39.88 16.86
C GLN A 126 52.47 39.98 18.01
N ASN A 127 52.25 38.84 18.68
CA ASN A 127 51.69 38.83 20.03
C ASN A 127 52.61 39.67 20.92
N ILE A 128 52.09 40.75 21.51
CA ILE A 128 52.82 41.51 22.52
C ILE A 128 52.71 40.74 23.83
N LEU A 129 53.85 40.21 24.27
CA LEU A 129 54.09 39.66 25.60
C LEU A 129 54.05 40.78 26.65
N TYR A 130 53.33 40.52 27.75
CA TYR A 130 53.52 40.98 29.14
C TYR A 130 53.95 42.43 29.45
N TRP A 131 53.24 43.04 30.40
CA TRP A 131 53.80 44.04 31.31
C TRP A 131 53.75 43.52 32.75
N GLU A 132 54.93 43.45 33.37
CA GLU A 132 55.13 43.31 34.82
C GLU A 132 55.39 44.72 35.35
N LEU A 133 54.61 45.19 36.34
CA LEU A 133 55.01 46.36 37.14
C LEU A 133 55.24 45.92 38.58
N ALA A 134 56.50 46.03 38.98
CA ALA A 134 57.03 45.60 40.27
C ALA A 134 56.37 46.34 41.44
N GLY A 135 55.93 45.55 42.42
CA GLY A 135 55.52 45.98 43.75
C GLY A 135 55.52 44.78 44.70
N LEU A 136 56.69 44.47 45.26
CA LEU A 136 57.00 43.47 46.29
C LEU A 136 55.81 42.98 47.14
N VAL A 137 55.44 41.70 47.02
CA VAL A 137 55.34 40.71 48.14
C VAL A 137 55.54 39.30 47.57
N HIS A 138 56.48 38.54 48.12
CA HIS A 138 56.72 37.13 47.81
C HIS A 138 55.49 36.25 48.05
N SER A 139 55.14 35.38 47.11
CA SER A 139 54.97 33.93 47.35
C SER A 139 54.66 33.19 46.03
N ASN A 140 55.35 32.06 45.87
CA ASN A 140 55.36 31.19 44.71
C ASN A 140 53.97 30.67 44.31
N SER A 141 53.51 30.99 43.11
CA SER A 141 52.72 30.08 42.26
C SER A 141 52.62 30.66 40.84
N CYS A 142 53.65 30.45 40.03
CA CYS A 142 53.54 30.69 38.59
C CYS A 142 52.59 29.65 38.00
N PHE A 143 51.36 30.05 37.64
CA PHE A 143 50.53 29.26 36.75
C PHE A 143 51.11 29.42 35.34
N TYR A 144 51.85 28.42 34.88
CA TYR A 144 52.25 28.33 33.47
C TYR A 144 50.98 28.28 32.60
N TYR A 145 50.77 29.34 31.81
CA TYR A 145 49.86 29.35 30.67
C TYR A 145 50.59 28.79 29.47
N ASP A 146 50.56 27.47 29.30
CA ASP A 146 51.02 26.84 28.07
C ASP A 146 50.24 25.54 27.84
N ASN A 147 48.95 25.67 27.58
CA ASN A 147 48.20 24.58 26.96
C ASN A 147 47.40 25.16 25.80
N TYR A 148 48.00 25.04 24.61
CA TYR A 148 47.30 25.23 23.36
C TYR A 148 46.62 23.91 22.95
N VAL A 149 45.37 23.98 22.51
CA VAL A 149 44.77 22.88 21.74
C VAL A 149 45.19 23.08 20.29
N ARG A 150 45.84 22.06 19.72
CA ARG A 150 46.15 22.00 18.30
C ARG A 150 45.21 21.01 17.63
N ASN A 151 44.48 21.44 16.61
CA ASN A 151 43.73 20.53 15.77
C ASN A 151 44.70 19.91 14.76
N LYS A 152 45.13 18.68 15.03
CA LYS A 152 46.02 17.94 14.16
C LYS A 152 45.28 16.73 13.62
N ILE A 153 45.03 16.74 12.31
CA ILE A 153 44.46 15.60 11.61
C ILE A 153 45.61 14.68 11.20
N ASN A 154 45.66 13.48 11.76
CA ASN A 154 46.62 12.45 11.37
C ASN A 154 45.94 11.48 10.37
N ASN A 155 46.64 11.11 9.29
CA ASN A 155 46.21 10.10 8.30
C ASN A 155 44.92 10.41 7.51
N ALA A 156 44.51 11.68 7.37
CA ALA A 156 43.37 12.00 6.51
C ALA A 156 43.75 12.12 5.03
N PRO A 157 42.79 11.89 4.11
CA PRO A 157 42.99 12.19 2.69
C PRO A 157 43.46 13.64 2.51
N PRO A 158 44.29 13.93 1.48
CA PRO A 158 44.53 15.31 1.10
C PRO A 158 43.15 15.98 0.91
N TYR A 159 42.98 17.20 1.46
CA TYR A 159 41.73 18.00 1.47
C TYR A 159 40.70 17.75 2.60
N PHE A 160 41.02 17.02 3.67
CA PHE A 160 40.11 16.87 4.82
C PHE A 160 40.01 18.11 5.72
N TYR A 161 38.91 18.86 5.61
CA TYR A 161 38.60 20.00 6.48
C TYR A 161 37.67 19.59 7.64
N GLY A 162 38.21 18.86 8.61
CA GLY A 162 37.48 18.57 9.84
C GLY A 162 37.26 19.86 10.65
N LYS A 163 36.02 20.34 10.72
CA LYS A 163 35.67 21.47 11.59
C LYS A 163 35.24 20.94 12.96
N ILE A 164 35.96 21.35 14.00
CA ILE A 164 35.59 21.13 15.40
C ILE A 164 35.15 22.48 15.95
N ASP A 165 34.01 22.54 16.63
CA ASP A 165 33.57 23.73 17.35
C ASP A 165 33.91 23.57 18.83
N ILE A 166 34.49 24.61 19.44
CA ILE A 166 34.78 24.66 20.88
C ILE A 166 33.98 25.81 21.47
N ASN A 167 32.97 25.51 22.29
CA ASN A 167 32.01 26.49 22.83
C ASN A 167 31.37 27.36 21.73
N GLY A 168 31.10 26.77 20.55
CA GLY A 168 30.53 27.46 19.39
C GLY A 168 31.53 28.22 18.49
N ILE A 169 32.84 28.11 18.77
CA ILE A 169 33.89 28.72 17.95
C ILE A 169 34.47 27.67 16.98
N PRO A 170 34.42 27.90 15.66
CA PRO A 170 34.94 26.97 14.66
C PRO A 170 36.46 26.89 14.68
N PHE A 171 36.98 25.68 14.53
CA PHE A 171 38.40 25.38 14.63
C PHE A 171 38.82 24.41 13.51
N TYR A 172 39.73 24.87 12.65
CA TYR A 172 40.18 24.18 11.43
C TYR A 172 41.54 23.51 11.62
N GLN A 173 41.97 22.75 10.62
CA GLN A 173 43.23 22.03 10.65
C GLN A 173 44.43 22.97 10.86
N ASN A 174 45.30 22.63 11.81
CA ASN A 174 46.49 23.39 12.22
C ASN A 174 46.21 24.69 12.97
N ASP A 175 44.95 25.04 13.22
CA ASP A 175 44.64 26.14 14.11
C ASP A 175 45.18 25.83 15.52
N ILE A 176 45.48 26.90 16.26
CA ILE A 176 45.94 26.86 17.65
C ILE A 176 44.93 27.67 18.47
N LEU A 177 44.19 27.01 19.36
CA LEU A 177 43.25 27.68 20.26
C LEU A 177 43.79 27.62 21.67
N ASN A 178 43.84 28.77 22.32
CA ASN A 178 44.15 28.85 23.74
C ASN A 178 42.89 28.46 24.53
N VAL A 179 42.97 27.40 25.33
CA VAL A 179 41.89 26.95 26.21
C VAL A 179 42.33 26.99 27.66
N TRP A 180 41.38 27.10 28.58
CA TRP A 180 41.68 27.26 30.00
C TRP A 180 41.92 25.90 30.65
N LYS A 181 43.14 25.68 31.15
CA LYS A 181 43.48 24.51 31.97
C LYS A 181 42.58 24.46 33.21
N GLY A 182 42.03 23.29 33.48
CA GLY A 182 41.13 23.01 34.60
C GLY A 182 39.66 23.34 34.33
N TYR A 183 39.33 23.93 33.17
CA TYR A 183 37.97 24.28 32.76
C TYR A 183 37.34 23.21 31.87
N THR A 184 36.02 23.10 31.92
CA THR A 184 35.23 22.20 31.07
C THR A 184 34.79 22.95 29.82
N HIS A 185 35.26 22.51 28.66
CA HIS A 185 34.89 23.06 27.36
C HIS A 185 33.95 22.10 26.64
N SER A 186 32.96 22.65 25.91
CA SER A 186 32.09 21.88 25.02
C SER A 186 32.74 21.77 23.65
N PHE A 187 33.03 20.56 23.22
CA PHE A 187 33.56 20.22 21.92
C PHE A 187 32.41 19.66 21.09
N SER A 188 32.15 20.22 19.92
CA SER A 188 31.24 19.66 18.95
C SER A 188 31.91 19.47 17.61
N THR A 189 31.39 18.55 16.82
CA THR A 189 31.87 18.29 15.46
C THR A 189 30.68 18.03 14.54
N TYR A 190 30.86 18.14 13.23
CA TYR A 190 29.79 17.81 12.29
C TYR A 190 29.52 16.31 12.29
N SER A 191 28.25 15.94 12.51
CA SER A 191 27.78 14.56 12.35
C SER A 191 27.53 14.19 10.88
N GLU A 192 27.40 15.18 10.00
CA GLU A 192 27.13 14.99 8.58
C GLU A 192 28.40 14.62 7.79
N PRO A 193 28.27 14.00 6.60
CA PRO A 193 29.40 13.59 5.81
C PRO A 193 30.31 14.78 5.43
N ILE A 194 31.63 14.56 5.47
CA ILE A 194 32.63 15.56 5.06
C ILE A 194 33.46 14.97 3.92
N LEU A 195 33.71 15.77 2.87
CA LEU A 195 34.29 15.41 1.55
C LEU A 195 33.46 14.41 0.74
N ASN A 196 32.84 14.88 -0.34
CA ASN A 196 32.16 14.04 -1.35
C ASN A 196 31.16 13.00 -0.78
N ASN A 197 30.71 13.17 0.48
CA ASN A 197 29.90 12.22 1.23
C ASN A 197 30.55 10.88 1.61
N ASP A 198 31.88 10.82 1.71
CA ASP A 198 32.62 9.57 1.92
C ASP A 198 33.06 9.31 3.38
N TYR A 199 33.04 10.29 4.28
CA TYR A 199 33.45 10.11 5.69
C TYR A 199 32.46 10.73 6.69
N ARG A 200 32.19 10.08 7.82
CA ARG A 200 31.36 10.61 8.93
C ARG A 200 32.07 10.49 10.29
N PHE A 201 31.72 11.36 11.23
CA PHE A 201 32.17 11.25 12.61
C PHE A 201 31.58 10.01 13.27
N ARG A 202 32.43 9.18 13.88
CA ARG A 202 32.02 7.96 14.57
C ARG A 202 31.99 8.15 16.08
N LYS A 203 33.12 8.50 16.70
CA LYS A 203 33.26 8.57 18.16
C LYS A 203 34.43 9.45 18.58
N TRP A 204 34.49 9.77 19.87
CA TRP A 204 35.68 10.36 20.49
C TRP A 204 36.58 9.25 21.07
N ASN A 205 37.87 9.26 20.76
CA ASN A 205 38.84 8.21 21.14
C ASN A 205 39.41 8.42 22.55
N ILE A 206 38.54 8.58 23.55
CA ILE A 206 38.92 8.76 24.96
C ILE A 206 38.15 7.79 25.84
N GLY A 207 38.51 6.51 25.77
CA GLY A 207 38.14 5.47 26.76
C GLY A 207 36.64 5.19 26.95
N SER A 208 35.75 5.74 26.13
CA SER A 208 34.30 5.65 26.30
C SER A 208 33.61 5.26 25.00
N SER A 209 32.59 4.39 25.09
CA SER A 209 31.66 4.01 24.01
C SER A 209 30.67 5.14 23.66
N GLU A 210 31.16 6.37 23.51
CA GLU A 210 30.33 7.56 23.36
C GLU A 210 30.36 8.09 21.92
N TYR A 211 29.18 8.08 21.29
CA TYR A 211 28.95 8.34 19.87
C TYR A 211 28.31 9.71 19.59
N ASN A 212 28.28 10.60 20.58
CA ASN A 212 27.72 11.94 20.43
C ASN A 212 28.75 12.89 19.79
N SER A 213 28.31 13.61 18.76
CA SER A 213 29.11 14.64 18.09
C SER A 213 29.46 15.82 19.00
N THR A 214 28.74 16.01 20.11
CA THR A 214 29.02 17.03 21.13
C THR A 214 29.39 16.41 22.47
N ARG A 215 30.42 16.93 23.13
CA ARG A 215 30.88 16.46 24.44
C ARG A 215 31.61 17.54 25.24
N ASN A 216 31.43 17.49 26.56
CA ASN A 216 32.10 18.39 27.49
C ASN A 216 33.36 17.71 28.06
N TYR A 217 34.52 18.36 27.93
CA TYR A 217 35.79 17.86 28.45
C TYR A 217 36.48 18.87 29.35
N ARG A 218 36.97 18.39 30.49
CA ARG A 218 37.85 19.16 31.38
C ARG A 218 39.29 19.05 30.91
N ILE A 219 39.91 20.17 30.57
CA ILE A 219 41.28 20.19 30.02
C ILE A 219 42.32 20.14 31.14
N VAL A 220 43.15 19.10 31.15
CA VAL A 220 44.34 18.96 32.02
C VAL A 220 45.61 18.82 31.18
N ASP A 221 46.79 18.88 31.79
CA ASP A 221 48.06 18.72 31.06
C ASP A 221 48.09 17.38 30.34
N GLY A 222 48.51 17.40 29.06
CA GLY A 222 48.58 16.21 28.22
C GLY A 222 47.23 15.67 27.74
N THR A 223 46.12 16.42 27.92
CA THR A 223 44.81 16.01 27.39
C THR A 223 44.86 15.94 25.87
N MET A 224 44.59 14.75 25.31
CA MET A 224 44.45 14.54 23.88
C MET A 224 43.00 14.18 23.59
N ILE A 225 42.33 15.00 22.78
CA ILE A 225 40.96 14.77 22.31
C ILE A 225 41.05 14.42 20.84
N LEU A 226 40.62 13.21 20.50
CA LEU A 226 40.66 12.67 19.14
C LEU A 226 39.22 12.41 18.67
N ALA A 227 38.82 13.05 17.58
CA ALA A 227 37.60 12.72 16.86
C ALA A 227 37.93 11.68 15.78
N ASP A 228 37.33 10.49 15.87
CA ASP A 228 37.54 9.47 14.85
C ASP A 228 36.48 9.62 13.74
N TYR A 229 36.96 9.79 12.51
CA TYR A 229 36.15 9.78 11.30
C TYR A 229 36.38 8.49 10.52
N PHE A 230 35.30 7.89 10.06
CA PHE A 230 35.34 6.63 9.32
C PHE A 230 34.69 6.79 7.96
N LYS A 231 35.20 6.00 7.01
CA LYS A 231 34.62 5.91 5.68
C LYS A 231 33.19 5.39 5.78
N VAL A 232 32.30 5.95 4.99
CA VAL A 232 30.91 5.56 4.89
C VAL A 232 30.59 5.11 3.47
N LEU A 233 29.67 4.15 3.37
CA LEU A 233 29.15 3.61 2.12
C LEU A 233 27.64 3.90 2.02
N PRO A 234 27.12 4.09 0.81
CA PRO A 234 25.69 4.24 0.61
C PRO A 234 24.97 2.93 0.94
N LEU A 235 23.97 3.03 1.80
CA LEU A 235 22.98 2.02 2.15
C LEU A 235 21.61 2.56 1.69
N THR A 236 21.05 1.90 0.68
CA THR A 236 19.74 2.27 0.13
C THR A 236 18.67 1.42 0.82
N ILE A 237 17.66 2.05 1.40
CA ILE A 237 16.53 1.35 1.99
C ILE A 237 15.28 1.90 1.33
N THR A 238 14.48 1.01 0.75
CA THR A 238 13.24 1.39 0.06
C THR A 238 12.08 0.57 0.59
N SER A 239 10.91 1.18 0.70
CA SER A 239 9.66 0.45 0.89
C SER A 239 8.90 0.45 -0.43
N ASN A 240 8.62 -0.76 -0.93
CA ASN A 240 7.83 -1.00 -2.12
C ASN A 240 6.41 -1.38 -1.69
N PHE A 241 5.48 -0.45 -1.88
CA PHE A 241 4.06 -0.69 -1.73
C PHE A 241 3.56 -1.28 -3.05
N GLU A 242 2.89 -2.43 -3.04
CA GLU A 242 2.49 -3.14 -4.27
C GLU A 242 1.92 -2.15 -5.32
N GLY A 243 2.56 -2.07 -6.49
CA GLY A 243 2.17 -1.16 -7.58
C GLY A 243 2.24 0.36 -7.29
N ALA A 244 2.52 0.80 -6.06
CA ALA A 244 2.54 2.20 -5.64
C ALA A 244 3.96 2.81 -5.63
N GLN A 245 4.02 4.15 -5.47
CA GLN A 245 5.28 4.87 -5.35
C GLN A 245 6.04 4.42 -4.09
N ASN A 246 7.37 4.30 -4.19
CA ASN A 246 8.21 3.94 -3.06
C ASN A 246 8.25 5.07 -2.02
N ILE A 247 7.83 4.80 -0.78
CA ILE A 247 7.89 5.76 0.34
C ILE A 247 8.84 5.20 1.39
N GLY A 248 9.93 5.91 1.70
CA GLY A 248 10.97 5.42 2.61
C GLY A 248 10.60 5.50 4.09
N ASN A 249 9.69 4.64 4.57
CA ASN A 249 9.35 4.52 6.00
C ASN A 249 10.02 3.28 6.61
N TYR A 250 11.14 3.48 7.31
CA TYR A 250 11.89 2.42 8.00
C TYR A 250 12.58 2.97 9.26
N ASP A 251 12.81 2.10 10.22
CA ASP A 251 13.62 2.40 11.41
C ASP A 251 15.01 1.77 11.25
N LEU A 252 16.05 2.60 11.21
CA LEU A 252 17.43 2.14 11.16
C LEU A 252 18.14 2.49 12.47
N THR A 253 18.58 1.50 13.22
CA THR A 253 19.30 1.70 14.49
C THR A 253 20.74 1.25 14.35
N TRP A 254 21.69 2.11 14.69
CA TRP A 254 23.09 1.72 14.81
C TRP A 254 23.33 1.08 16.19
N THR A 255 23.71 -0.20 16.21
CA THR A 255 23.66 -1.07 17.42
C THR A 255 24.52 -0.56 18.57
N ASN A 256 25.61 0.13 18.27
CA ASN A 256 26.59 0.53 19.27
C ASN A 256 26.30 1.89 19.92
N ALA A 257 25.58 2.76 19.23
CA ALA A 257 25.23 4.08 19.76
C ALA A 257 23.85 4.13 20.41
N SER A 258 23.05 3.05 20.28
CA SER A 258 21.59 3.07 20.52
C SER A 258 20.89 4.27 19.84
N LYS A 259 21.50 4.79 18.77
CA LYS A 259 20.99 5.94 18.05
C LYS A 259 20.02 5.42 17.01
N ILE A 260 18.75 5.70 17.25
CA ILE A 260 17.65 5.39 16.33
C ILE A 260 17.63 6.50 15.29
N TYR A 261 17.70 6.12 14.02
CA TYR A 261 17.39 6.99 12.88
C TYR A 261 15.99 6.57 12.41
N SER A 262 14.97 7.29 12.87
CA SER A 262 13.57 7.17 12.42
C SER A 262 13.21 8.39 11.57
N ASP A 263 12.34 8.23 10.57
CA ASP A 263 11.82 9.32 9.72
C ASP A 263 12.86 10.13 8.93
N LEU A 264 13.68 9.46 8.12
CA LEU A 264 14.42 10.16 7.08
C LEU A 264 13.86 9.76 5.72
N ASN A 265 13.19 10.72 5.06
CA ASN A 265 12.78 10.69 3.65
C ASN A 265 14.02 10.59 2.72
N TYR A 266 14.78 9.51 2.84
CA TYR A 266 15.88 9.20 1.96
C TYR A 266 15.30 8.44 0.77
N SER A 267 15.03 9.17 -0.31
CA SER A 267 14.75 8.56 -1.60
C SER A 267 16.00 7.87 -2.14
N SER A 268 15.84 7.05 -3.18
CA SER A 268 16.95 6.46 -3.94
C SER A 268 17.99 7.50 -4.42
N SER A 269 17.60 8.78 -4.53
CA SER A 269 18.49 9.88 -4.88
C SER A 269 19.41 10.35 -3.75
N ASN A 270 19.16 9.97 -2.49
CA ASN A 270 19.98 10.32 -1.35
C ASN A 270 20.05 9.15 -0.33
N PRO A 271 20.88 8.11 -0.55
CA PRO A 271 20.94 6.95 0.34
C PRO A 271 21.55 7.29 1.70
N PHE A 272 21.15 6.57 2.75
CA PHE A 272 21.77 6.66 4.06
C PHE A 272 23.26 6.29 3.95
N ARG A 273 24.14 7.04 4.61
CA ARG A 273 25.59 6.77 4.61
C ARG A 273 25.99 6.01 5.87
N ALA A 274 26.06 4.69 5.77
CA ALA A 274 26.46 3.78 6.84
C ALA A 274 27.98 3.65 6.90
N PHE A 275 28.58 3.51 8.08
CA PHE A 275 30.01 3.18 8.23
C PHE A 275 30.38 1.93 7.44
N GLU A 276 31.44 2.04 6.63
CA GLU A 276 32.09 0.90 5.99
C GLU A 276 32.56 -0.05 7.09
N ASN A 277 32.19 -1.34 7.00
CA ASN A 277 32.47 -2.37 7.98
C ASN A 277 33.98 -2.67 8.10
N SER A 278 34.70 -1.72 8.68
CA SER A 278 36.13 -1.76 8.96
C SER A 278 36.44 -2.51 10.25
N ASP A 279 35.44 -2.66 11.13
CA ASP A 279 35.51 -3.50 12.32
C ASP A 279 34.18 -4.29 12.51
N PRO A 280 34.21 -5.63 12.28
CA PRO A 280 33.01 -6.47 12.28
C PRO A 280 32.31 -6.54 13.64
N ASN A 281 32.93 -6.08 14.72
CA ASN A 281 32.34 -6.05 16.06
C ASN A 281 31.66 -4.72 16.39
N TYR A 282 31.80 -3.66 15.56
CA TYR A 282 31.37 -2.33 15.99
C TYR A 282 30.41 -1.56 15.04
N ASP A 283 30.44 -1.79 13.73
CA ASP A 283 29.60 -1.03 12.79
C ASP A 283 28.48 -1.91 12.22
N ARG A 284 27.51 -2.20 13.08
CA ARG A 284 26.37 -3.05 12.78
C ARG A 284 25.07 -2.26 12.86
N TYR A 285 24.15 -2.51 11.94
CA TYR A 285 22.86 -1.84 11.88
C TYR A 285 21.74 -2.85 12.09
N ASN A 286 20.72 -2.45 12.83
CA ASN A 286 19.44 -3.12 12.87
C ASN A 286 18.50 -2.31 12.00
N LEU A 287 17.86 -2.97 11.04
CA LEU A 287 16.88 -2.39 10.15
C LEU A 287 15.54 -3.04 10.46
N THR A 288 14.54 -2.23 10.79
CA THR A 288 13.18 -2.68 11.03
C THR A 288 12.26 -2.02 10.00
N ALA A 289 11.57 -2.85 9.23
CA ALA A 289 10.42 -2.42 8.44
C ALA A 289 9.28 -2.13 9.42
N ASN A 290 8.77 -0.90 9.39
CA ASN A 290 7.69 -0.52 10.28
C ASN A 290 6.44 -1.29 9.88
N SER A 291 5.92 -2.11 10.80
CA SER A 291 4.70 -2.91 10.62
C SER A 291 3.40 -2.11 10.75
N TYR A 292 3.50 -0.79 10.95
CA TYR A 292 2.35 0.06 11.23
C TYR A 292 1.57 0.37 9.95
N SER A 293 0.24 0.35 10.10
CA SER A 293 -0.78 0.83 9.17
C SER A 293 -0.52 2.30 8.79
N ASN A 294 0.45 2.55 7.91
CA ASN A 294 0.56 3.82 7.25
C ASN A 294 -0.64 3.93 6.32
N THR A 295 -1.59 4.80 6.67
CA THR A 295 -2.68 5.16 5.78
C THR A 295 -2.09 5.99 4.64
N TYR A 296 -1.61 5.30 3.61
CA TYR A 296 -1.31 5.90 2.32
C TYR A 296 -2.49 5.59 1.41
N ASP A 297 -3.09 6.64 0.84
CA ASP A 297 -4.30 6.53 0.02
C ASP A 297 -5.47 5.83 0.73
N ASN A 298 -5.64 6.11 2.03
CA ASN A 298 -6.64 5.49 2.92
C ASN A 298 -6.58 3.95 2.96
N THR A 299 -5.44 3.35 2.57
CA THR A 299 -5.22 1.90 2.62
C THR A 299 -4.33 1.53 3.79
N THR A 300 -4.68 0.44 4.46
CA THR A 300 -3.81 -0.21 5.45
C THR A 300 -2.79 -1.08 4.73
N TRP A 301 -1.51 -0.79 4.94
CA TRP A 301 -0.39 -1.53 4.37
C TRP A 301 0.29 -2.39 5.44
N GLN A 302 0.59 -3.65 5.12
CA GLN A 302 1.26 -4.60 6.00
C GLN A 302 2.58 -5.06 5.37
N PHE A 303 3.62 -5.19 6.20
CA PHE A 303 4.90 -5.73 5.75
C PHE A 303 4.73 -7.20 5.33
N SER A 304 5.19 -7.53 4.13
CA SER A 304 5.16 -8.90 3.60
C SER A 304 6.53 -9.56 3.75
N HIS A 305 7.53 -9.04 3.03
CA HIS A 305 8.86 -9.64 2.99
C HIS A 305 9.93 -8.62 2.55
N TRP A 306 11.19 -8.96 2.75
CA TRP A 306 12.33 -8.25 2.18
C TRP A 306 12.70 -8.80 0.80
N ASN A 307 13.48 -8.05 0.01
CA ASN A 307 14.00 -8.49 -1.29
C ASN A 307 14.86 -9.77 -1.26
N ASP A 308 15.31 -10.21 -0.09
CA ASP A 308 15.98 -11.49 0.11
C ASP A 308 15.02 -12.65 0.46
N GLY A 309 13.72 -12.38 0.52
CA GLY A 309 12.67 -13.33 0.87
C GLY A 309 12.38 -13.46 2.37
N SER A 310 13.11 -12.75 3.25
CA SER A 310 12.87 -12.80 4.69
C SER A 310 11.51 -12.19 5.06
N THR A 311 10.68 -12.95 5.77
CA THR A 311 9.41 -12.48 6.37
C THR A 311 9.59 -11.90 7.78
N ASN A 312 10.82 -11.93 8.32
CA ASN A 312 11.10 -11.21 9.57
C ASN A 312 11.20 -9.70 9.27
N PRO A 313 10.36 -8.86 9.88
CA PRO A 313 10.38 -7.41 9.64
C PRO A 313 11.68 -6.75 10.10
N THR A 314 12.51 -7.45 10.89
CA THR A 314 13.78 -6.93 11.39
C THR A 314 14.97 -7.72 10.89
N HIS A 315 15.90 -7.02 10.24
CA HIS A 315 17.28 -7.48 10.07
C HIS A 315 18.13 -6.97 11.22
N THR A 316 18.94 -7.85 11.80
CA THR A 316 19.90 -7.48 12.84
C THR A 316 21.33 -7.67 12.37
N GLY A 317 22.25 -6.85 12.87
CA GLY A 317 23.67 -7.07 12.62
C GLY A 317 24.12 -6.82 11.17
N ILE A 318 23.43 -5.97 10.42
CA ILE A 318 23.81 -5.64 9.03
C ILE A 318 25.19 -4.99 9.04
N ALA A 319 26.12 -5.54 8.26
CA ALA A 319 27.42 -4.96 7.98
C ALA A 319 27.46 -4.45 6.53
N VAL A 320 27.77 -3.17 6.35
CA VAL A 320 27.88 -2.56 5.01
C VAL A 320 29.32 -2.71 4.53
N THR A 321 29.57 -3.70 3.67
CA THR A 321 30.91 -4.05 3.16
C THR A 321 31.17 -3.58 1.73
N ASN A 322 30.11 -3.33 0.94
CA ASN A 322 30.21 -2.94 -0.47
C ASN A 322 29.42 -1.65 -0.74
N PRO A 323 29.88 -0.79 -1.66
CA PRO A 323 29.09 0.35 -2.13
C PRO A 323 27.79 -0.14 -2.78
N GLY A 324 26.65 0.42 -2.35
CA GLY A 324 25.35 0.13 -2.96
C GLY A 324 24.57 -1.03 -2.33
N ALA A 325 24.88 -1.39 -1.07
CA ALA A 325 24.02 -2.29 -0.31
C ALA A 325 22.57 -1.76 -0.31
N SER A 326 21.61 -2.60 -0.67
CA SER A 326 20.20 -2.22 -0.80
C SER A 326 19.27 -3.22 -0.11
N TYR A 327 18.37 -2.71 0.71
CA TYR A 327 17.28 -3.46 1.31
C TYR A 327 15.96 -2.89 0.84
N THR A 328 15.08 -3.75 0.32
CA THR A 328 13.74 -3.35 -0.10
C THR A 328 12.72 -4.13 0.69
N ALA A 329 11.92 -3.43 1.49
CA ALA A 329 10.77 -4.00 2.18
C ALA A 329 9.56 -3.93 1.27
N TYR A 330 8.87 -5.04 1.08
CA TYR A 330 7.64 -5.12 0.29
C TYR A 330 6.42 -5.09 1.22
N TYR A 331 5.44 -4.27 0.85
CA TYR A 331 4.22 -4.05 1.61
C TYR A 331 2.99 -4.41 0.78
N LYS A 332 2.08 -5.15 1.41
CA LYS A 332 0.78 -5.53 0.87
C LYS A 332 -0.32 -4.62 1.40
N GLY A 333 -1.12 -4.05 0.51
CA GLY A 333 -2.29 -3.24 0.85
C GLY A 333 -3.53 -4.10 0.97
N VAL A 334 -4.36 -3.83 1.97
CA VAL A 334 -5.71 -4.42 2.07
C VAL A 334 -6.56 -3.94 0.89
N GLN A 335 -7.30 -4.84 0.24
CA GLN A 335 -8.14 -4.56 -0.93
C GLN A 335 -7.35 -3.91 -2.10
N ARG A 336 -6.12 -4.37 -2.33
CA ARG A 336 -5.24 -3.91 -3.42
C ARG A 336 -4.63 -5.06 -4.21
N SER A 337 -4.27 -4.80 -5.46
CA SER A 337 -3.53 -5.74 -6.30
C SER A 337 -2.60 -5.00 -7.28
N ASP A 338 -1.45 -5.60 -7.59
CA ASP A 338 -0.59 -5.16 -8.70
C ASP A 338 -0.85 -5.92 -10.02
N ASN A 339 -1.78 -6.89 -10.03
CA ASN A 339 -2.13 -7.70 -11.19
C ASN A 339 -3.50 -7.30 -11.76
N ALA A 340 -3.53 -6.85 -13.02
CA ALA A 340 -4.76 -6.43 -13.70
C ALA A 340 -5.70 -7.62 -13.99
N ALA A 341 -5.20 -8.84 -13.91
CA ALA A 341 -5.95 -10.07 -14.14
C ALA A 341 -6.45 -10.75 -12.85
N SER A 342 -6.29 -10.13 -11.67
CA SER A 342 -6.63 -10.75 -10.38
C SER A 342 -8.05 -11.29 -10.30
N PHE A 343 -9.02 -10.61 -10.92
CA PHE A 343 -10.44 -11.00 -11.00
C PHE A 343 -10.86 -11.51 -12.39
N ASN A 344 -9.92 -11.77 -13.31
CA ASN A 344 -10.25 -12.41 -14.58
C ASN A 344 -10.80 -13.84 -14.35
N ASN A 345 -11.60 -14.32 -15.30
CA ASN A 345 -12.28 -15.63 -15.28
C ASN A 345 -13.41 -15.72 -14.24
N CYS A 346 -14.60 -15.26 -14.60
CA CYS A 346 -15.76 -15.30 -13.71
C CYS A 346 -16.26 -16.71 -13.34
N GLY A 347 -15.80 -17.75 -14.04
CA GLY A 347 -16.04 -19.14 -13.66
C GLY A 347 -15.35 -19.54 -12.34
N GLN A 348 -14.28 -18.83 -11.95
CA GLN A 348 -13.62 -18.97 -10.67
C GLN A 348 -14.25 -17.99 -9.66
N ARG A 349 -15.05 -18.51 -8.72
CA ARG A 349 -15.62 -17.69 -7.66
C ARG A 349 -14.49 -17.16 -6.77
N LYS A 350 -14.46 -15.85 -6.54
CA LYS A 350 -13.39 -15.17 -5.76
C LYS A 350 -13.92 -14.37 -4.57
N PHE A 351 -15.23 -14.25 -4.45
CA PHE A 351 -15.92 -13.51 -3.39
C PHE A 351 -17.11 -14.32 -2.89
N VAL A 352 -17.15 -14.63 -1.60
CA VAL A 352 -18.20 -15.43 -0.96
C VAL A 352 -18.57 -14.84 0.40
N ARG A 353 -19.74 -15.24 0.90
CA ARG A 353 -20.19 -15.04 2.27
C ARG A 353 -20.43 -16.41 2.92
N THR A 354 -19.99 -16.60 4.15
CA THR A 354 -20.26 -17.81 4.93
C THR A 354 -21.47 -17.62 5.85
N ASP A 355 -21.97 -18.72 6.43
CA ASP A 355 -23.17 -18.71 7.29
C ASP A 355 -22.99 -17.90 8.59
N ASP A 356 -21.75 -17.65 9.03
CA ASP A 356 -21.39 -16.77 10.15
C ASP A 356 -21.36 -15.28 9.76
N GLU A 357 -21.87 -14.94 8.57
CA GLU A 357 -22.01 -13.59 8.04
C GLU A 357 -20.69 -12.92 7.62
N ASP A 358 -19.57 -13.64 7.64
CA ASP A 358 -18.28 -13.12 7.20
C ASP A 358 -18.18 -13.07 5.67
N LEU A 359 -17.54 -12.02 5.15
CA LEU A 359 -17.23 -11.86 3.73
C LEU A 359 -15.78 -12.25 3.47
N HIS A 360 -15.55 -12.97 2.38
CA HIS A 360 -14.27 -13.55 2.04
C HIS A 360 -13.89 -13.22 0.60
N VAL A 361 -12.65 -12.78 0.39
CA VAL A 361 -12.14 -12.54 -0.97
C VAL A 361 -10.75 -13.15 -1.16
N VAL A 362 -10.54 -13.80 -2.30
CA VAL A 362 -9.23 -14.33 -2.71
C VAL A 362 -8.81 -13.74 -4.05
N TYR A 363 -7.53 -13.41 -4.17
CA TYR A 363 -7.00 -12.81 -5.40
C TYR A 363 -5.49 -13.01 -5.54
N GLU A 364 -5.00 -12.83 -6.76
CA GLU A 364 -3.57 -12.83 -7.07
C GLU A 364 -2.98 -11.43 -6.88
N SER A 365 -1.84 -11.29 -6.21
CA SER A 365 -1.03 -10.07 -6.19
C SER A 365 0.42 -10.40 -5.82
N MET A 366 1.38 -9.66 -6.35
CA MET A 366 2.81 -9.84 -6.10
C MET A 366 3.32 -11.27 -6.43
N GLY A 367 2.69 -11.93 -7.42
CA GLY A 367 2.96 -13.32 -7.80
C GLY A 367 2.52 -14.37 -6.76
N LYS A 368 1.63 -13.99 -5.83
CA LYS A 368 1.13 -14.81 -4.72
C LYS A 368 -0.40 -14.76 -4.64
N ILE A 369 -0.97 -15.69 -3.87
CA ILE A 369 -2.38 -15.72 -3.50
C ILE A 369 -2.57 -15.06 -2.14
N TRP A 370 -3.49 -14.11 -2.10
CA TRP A 370 -3.89 -13.39 -0.91
C TRP A 370 -5.36 -13.66 -0.62
N TYR A 371 -5.66 -13.82 0.66
CA TYR A 371 -7.00 -14.06 1.18
C TYR A 371 -7.29 -12.98 2.23
N GLU A 372 -8.43 -12.33 2.11
CA GLU A 372 -8.91 -11.33 3.06
C GLU A 372 -10.30 -11.72 3.57
N LYS A 373 -10.57 -11.36 4.83
CA LYS A 373 -11.85 -11.56 5.49
C LYS A 373 -12.39 -10.25 6.07
N SER A 374 -13.70 -10.06 6.05
CA SER A 374 -14.40 -8.98 6.72
C SER A 374 -15.54 -9.55 7.57
N THR A 375 -15.57 -9.15 8.84
CA THR A 375 -16.58 -9.61 9.83
C THR A 375 -17.63 -8.52 10.13
N ASN A 376 -17.73 -7.53 9.24
CA ASN A 376 -18.59 -6.35 9.42
C ASN A 376 -19.06 -5.81 8.06
N ASP A 377 -19.55 -6.73 7.21
CA ASP A 377 -20.16 -6.40 5.92
C ASP A 377 -19.27 -5.55 5.00
N GLY A 378 -17.95 -5.75 5.07
CA GLY A 378 -16.98 -5.07 4.21
C GLY A 378 -16.52 -3.71 4.71
N VAL A 379 -16.92 -3.27 5.91
CA VAL A 379 -16.47 -1.99 6.49
C VAL A 379 -14.96 -2.03 6.77
N THR A 380 -14.45 -3.14 7.28
CA THR A 380 -13.01 -3.39 7.44
C THR A 380 -12.64 -4.78 6.97
N TRP A 381 -11.48 -4.87 6.33
CA TRP A 381 -10.91 -6.11 5.82
C TRP A 381 -9.57 -6.41 6.49
N VAL A 382 -9.30 -7.69 6.75
CA VAL A 382 -8.07 -8.17 7.35
C VAL A 382 -7.40 -9.17 6.42
N LEU A 383 -6.09 -9.01 6.20
CA LEU A 383 -5.28 -10.01 5.51
C LEU A 383 -5.19 -11.28 6.38
N MET A 384 -5.65 -12.39 5.83
CA MET A 384 -5.58 -13.69 6.46
C MET A 384 -4.15 -14.24 6.40
N ASN A 385 -3.95 -15.44 6.95
CA ASN A 385 -2.66 -16.08 7.18
C ASN A 385 -1.67 -15.15 7.89
N ASN A 386 -2.14 -14.43 8.91
CA ASN A 386 -1.37 -13.45 9.68
C ASN A 386 -0.66 -12.38 8.81
N GLY A 387 -1.32 -11.93 7.74
CA GLY A 387 -0.75 -10.93 6.83
C GLY A 387 0.25 -11.49 5.81
N GLN A 388 0.32 -12.82 5.65
CA GLN A 388 1.21 -13.49 4.70
C GLN A 388 0.41 -14.09 3.53
N PRO A 389 1.02 -14.29 2.35
CA PRO A 389 0.37 -15.01 1.25
C PRO A 389 0.09 -16.47 1.65
N LEU A 390 -0.86 -17.13 0.98
CA LEU A 390 -1.19 -18.54 1.24
C LEU A 390 -0.12 -19.53 0.75
N ASN A 391 0.82 -19.06 -0.07
CA ASN A 391 1.75 -19.88 -0.82
C ASN A 391 3.18 -19.34 -0.75
N ASN A 392 4.14 -20.24 -0.93
CA ASN A 392 5.57 -19.92 -0.84
C ASN A 392 6.20 -19.71 -2.22
N GLN A 393 5.72 -20.39 -3.26
CA GLN A 393 6.21 -20.26 -4.64
C GLN A 393 5.38 -19.26 -5.44
N GLU A 394 5.61 -19.12 -6.74
CA GLU A 394 4.70 -18.35 -7.60
C GLU A 394 3.35 -19.08 -7.67
N ALA A 395 2.24 -18.35 -7.59
CA ALA A 395 0.90 -18.95 -7.64
C ALA A 395 -0.10 -18.07 -8.37
N SER A 396 -1.17 -18.67 -8.89
CA SER A 396 -2.18 -17.96 -9.68
C SER A 396 -3.54 -18.65 -9.69
N SER A 397 -4.51 -17.94 -10.26
CA SER A 397 -5.86 -18.43 -10.55
C SER A 397 -6.58 -19.00 -9.30
N PRO A 398 -6.73 -18.24 -8.22
CA PRO A 398 -7.42 -18.72 -7.04
C PRO A 398 -8.94 -18.77 -7.25
N ALA A 399 -9.59 -19.69 -6.55
CA ALA A 399 -11.03 -19.75 -6.36
C ALA A 399 -11.36 -20.05 -4.88
N ILE A 400 -12.55 -19.66 -4.43
CA ILE A 400 -13.02 -19.80 -3.06
C ILE A 400 -14.48 -20.23 -3.03
N ILE A 401 -14.82 -21.07 -2.05
CA ILE A 401 -16.19 -21.44 -1.71
C ILE A 401 -16.43 -21.35 -0.21
N ASP A 402 -17.68 -21.10 0.14
CA ASP A 402 -18.25 -21.42 1.44
C ASP A 402 -18.57 -22.92 1.52
N ALA A 403 -18.37 -23.49 2.70
CA ALA A 403 -18.78 -24.85 3.05
C ALA A 403 -19.33 -24.85 4.48
N PHE A 404 -20.60 -24.42 4.64
CA PHE A 404 -21.15 -23.90 5.90
C PHE A 404 -20.34 -22.70 6.41
N SER A 405 -19.86 -22.77 7.65
CA SER A 405 -19.00 -21.76 8.25
C SER A 405 -17.52 -21.95 7.86
N ASN A 406 -17.14 -23.09 7.28
CA ASN A 406 -15.81 -23.27 6.73
C ASN A 406 -15.66 -22.56 5.38
N THR A 407 -14.42 -22.23 5.03
CA THR A 407 -14.07 -21.69 3.71
C THR A 407 -12.96 -22.53 3.09
N ILE A 408 -13.05 -22.81 1.80
CA ILE A 408 -12.00 -23.54 1.07
C ILE A 408 -11.46 -22.67 -0.06
N VAL A 409 -10.15 -22.47 -0.07
CA VAL A 409 -9.43 -21.73 -1.11
C VAL A 409 -8.62 -22.68 -1.96
N VAL A 410 -8.85 -22.74 -3.27
CA VAL A 410 -8.10 -23.57 -4.23
C VAL A 410 -7.29 -22.70 -5.20
N PHE A 411 -6.07 -23.10 -5.56
CA PHE A 411 -5.23 -22.36 -6.51
C PHE A 411 -4.13 -23.22 -7.15
N GLN A 412 -3.53 -22.68 -8.22
CA GLN A 412 -2.35 -23.26 -8.86
C GLN A 412 -1.07 -22.70 -8.22
N GLU A 413 -0.12 -23.55 -7.86
CA GLU A 413 1.21 -23.16 -7.35
C GLU A 413 2.33 -23.79 -8.18
N LYS A 414 3.42 -23.05 -8.36
CA LYS A 414 4.64 -23.52 -9.02
C LYS A 414 5.42 -24.49 -8.13
N TYR A 415 5.93 -25.57 -8.71
CA TYR A 415 6.83 -26.50 -8.01
C TYR A 415 8.16 -25.83 -7.61
N PRO A 416 8.65 -26.04 -6.38
CA PRO A 416 9.95 -25.53 -5.97
C PRO A 416 11.08 -26.08 -6.87
N GLY A 417 11.88 -25.17 -7.44
CA GLY A 417 13.08 -25.52 -8.22
C GLY A 417 12.83 -26.00 -9.66
N ASN A 418 11.59 -26.00 -10.15
CA ASN A 418 11.29 -26.26 -11.56
C ASN A 418 10.14 -25.36 -12.07
N ASN A 419 9.71 -25.56 -13.32
CA ASN A 419 8.64 -24.77 -13.95
C ASN A 419 7.29 -25.50 -14.05
N LEU A 420 7.11 -26.62 -13.36
CA LEU A 420 5.86 -27.36 -13.31
C LEU A 420 4.92 -26.72 -12.27
N SER A 421 3.65 -27.09 -12.29
CA SER A 421 2.64 -26.60 -11.35
C SER A 421 1.82 -27.73 -10.77
N TYR A 422 1.25 -27.49 -9.59
CA TYR A 422 0.29 -28.36 -8.92
C TYR A 422 -0.87 -27.52 -8.40
N ILE A 423 -1.94 -28.19 -7.96
CA ILE A 423 -3.11 -27.55 -7.36
C ILE A 423 -3.07 -27.77 -5.84
N LYS A 424 -3.33 -26.71 -5.08
CA LYS A 424 -3.55 -26.78 -3.62
C LYS A 424 -4.94 -26.32 -3.27
N ALA A 425 -5.49 -26.90 -2.21
CA ALA A 425 -6.63 -26.36 -1.50
C ALA A 425 -6.31 -26.18 -0.02
N PHE A 426 -6.77 -25.08 0.57
CA PHE A 426 -6.63 -24.76 1.99
C PHE A 426 -8.01 -24.62 2.63
N LEU A 427 -8.20 -25.27 3.77
CA LEU A 427 -9.40 -25.17 4.61
C LEU A 427 -9.18 -24.13 5.70
N PHE A 428 -10.18 -23.28 5.92
CA PHE A 428 -10.20 -22.29 7.00
C PHE A 428 -11.44 -22.48 7.87
N TYR A 429 -11.26 -22.26 9.17
CA TYR A 429 -12.36 -22.06 10.12
C TYR A 429 -12.82 -20.61 10.18
N PRO A 430 -14.06 -20.37 10.67
CA PRO A 430 -14.58 -19.05 11.00
C PRO A 430 -13.58 -18.18 11.78
N ASP A 431 -13.13 -18.67 12.93
CA ASP A 431 -12.40 -17.86 13.90
C ASP A 431 -10.88 -17.87 13.69
N GLU A 432 -10.38 -18.65 12.74
CA GLU A 432 -8.94 -18.84 12.54
C GLU A 432 -8.38 -17.91 11.46
N THR A 433 -7.20 -17.36 11.73
CA THR A 433 -6.48 -16.54 10.74
C THR A 433 -5.60 -17.38 9.83
N TYR A 434 -5.29 -18.63 10.16
CA TYR A 434 -4.42 -19.52 9.39
C TYR A 434 -5.21 -20.72 8.87
N PRO A 435 -4.77 -21.36 7.77
CA PRO A 435 -5.43 -22.56 7.30
C PRO A 435 -5.25 -23.69 8.31
N VAL A 436 -6.33 -24.44 8.54
CA VAL A 436 -6.35 -25.56 9.50
C VAL A 436 -5.91 -26.86 8.86
N ASP A 437 -6.21 -27.02 7.57
CA ASP A 437 -5.75 -28.14 6.77
C ASP A 437 -5.47 -27.72 5.31
N ASN A 438 -4.72 -28.55 4.60
CA ASN A 438 -4.45 -28.36 3.18
C ASN A 438 -4.22 -29.69 2.45
N ILE A 439 -4.68 -29.76 1.21
CA ILE A 439 -4.45 -30.89 0.31
C ILE A 439 -3.69 -30.42 -0.92
N THR A 440 -2.94 -31.35 -1.52
CA THR A 440 -2.18 -31.11 -2.76
C THR A 440 -2.53 -32.19 -3.79
N ILE A 441 -2.87 -31.77 -5.01
CA ILE A 441 -3.06 -32.66 -6.15
C ILE A 441 -1.73 -32.76 -6.89
N GLU A 442 -0.94 -33.79 -6.57
CA GLU A 442 0.45 -33.96 -7.06
C GLU A 442 0.59 -34.74 -8.37
N ASN A 443 -0.42 -35.52 -8.77
CA ASN A 443 -0.41 -36.27 -10.04
C ASN A 443 -0.51 -35.35 -11.29
N PHE A 444 -0.45 -34.05 -11.07
CA PHE A 444 -0.71 -32.97 -12.00
C PHE A 444 0.57 -32.12 -12.13
N THR A 445 1.21 -32.11 -13.31
CA THR A 445 2.47 -31.37 -13.49
C THR A 445 2.60 -30.60 -14.83
N PRO A 446 1.57 -29.90 -15.34
CA PRO A 446 1.79 -29.03 -16.50
C PRO A 446 2.71 -27.86 -16.12
N PRO A 447 3.44 -27.27 -17.10
CA PRO A 447 4.18 -26.03 -16.88
C PRO A 447 3.31 -24.93 -16.24
N PHE A 448 3.83 -24.22 -15.25
CA PHE A 448 3.13 -23.15 -14.53
C PHE A 448 2.69 -21.98 -15.43
N SER A 449 3.31 -21.82 -16.60
CA SER A 449 2.86 -20.86 -17.61
C SER A 449 1.48 -21.17 -18.18
N TYR A 450 1.05 -22.44 -18.15
CA TYR A 450 -0.30 -22.83 -18.52
C TYR A 450 -1.23 -22.62 -17.31
N LYS A 451 -2.21 -21.73 -17.47
CA LYS A 451 -3.16 -21.38 -16.41
C LYS A 451 -4.23 -22.45 -16.32
N VAL A 452 -4.16 -23.25 -15.26
CA VAL A 452 -5.01 -24.44 -15.08
C VAL A 452 -6.37 -24.08 -14.49
N ASN A 453 -6.50 -22.87 -13.93
CA ASN A 453 -7.75 -22.24 -13.48
C ASN A 453 -8.63 -23.19 -12.64
N PRO A 454 -8.14 -23.67 -11.48
CA PRO A 454 -8.93 -24.56 -10.65
C PRO A 454 -10.19 -23.87 -10.14
N VAL A 455 -11.27 -24.63 -10.07
CA VAL A 455 -12.54 -24.27 -9.43
C VAL A 455 -12.92 -25.36 -8.45
N ILE A 456 -13.71 -25.01 -7.45
CA ILE A 456 -14.18 -25.95 -6.43
C ILE A 456 -15.67 -25.72 -6.18
N SER A 457 -16.40 -26.77 -5.86
CA SER A 457 -17.77 -26.70 -5.35
C SER A 457 -17.99 -27.84 -4.36
N TRP A 458 -18.91 -27.62 -3.42
CA TRP A 458 -19.17 -28.55 -2.34
C TRP A 458 -20.67 -28.84 -2.20
N ALA A 459 -21.00 -30.11 -1.97
CA ALA A 459 -22.35 -30.63 -1.94
C ALA A 459 -22.59 -31.40 -0.65
N TYR A 460 -23.78 -31.25 -0.09
CA TYR A 460 -24.22 -31.94 1.13
C TYR A 460 -25.71 -32.29 1.05
N ASP A 461 -26.09 -33.49 1.46
CA ASP A 461 -27.50 -33.95 1.43
C ASP A 461 -28.06 -34.34 2.81
N GLY A 462 -27.33 -34.02 3.89
CA GLY A 462 -27.65 -34.47 5.24
C GLY A 462 -26.89 -35.72 5.69
N ASN A 463 -26.54 -36.62 4.76
CA ASN A 463 -25.86 -37.88 5.06
C ASN A 463 -24.44 -37.95 4.50
N MET A 464 -24.24 -37.36 3.33
CA MET A 464 -22.98 -37.37 2.59
C MET A 464 -22.56 -35.94 2.27
N ASN A 465 -21.27 -35.67 2.39
CA ASN A 465 -20.65 -34.44 1.93
C ASN A 465 -19.54 -34.76 0.92
N ARG A 466 -19.45 -33.98 -0.15
CA ARG A 466 -18.46 -34.15 -1.24
C ARG A 466 -18.06 -32.79 -1.78
N PHE A 467 -16.77 -32.57 -2.00
CA PHE A 467 -16.29 -31.49 -2.84
C PHE A 467 -15.70 -32.04 -4.13
N ILE A 468 -15.77 -31.24 -5.19
CA ILE A 468 -15.09 -31.51 -6.45
C ILE A 468 -14.19 -30.33 -6.77
N ILE A 469 -12.93 -30.62 -7.11
CA ILE A 469 -12.00 -29.65 -7.68
C ILE A 469 -11.87 -29.92 -9.18
N GLY A 470 -12.31 -28.99 -10.00
CA GLY A 470 -12.20 -29.04 -11.46
C GLY A 470 -11.08 -28.14 -11.99
N TYR A 471 -10.37 -28.56 -13.04
CA TYR A 471 -9.24 -27.81 -13.60
C TYR A 471 -8.97 -28.15 -15.07
N ASN A 472 -8.31 -27.22 -15.77
CA ASN A 472 -7.82 -27.44 -17.13
C ASN A 472 -6.46 -28.13 -17.10
N TYR A 473 -6.28 -29.17 -17.91
CA TYR A 473 -5.00 -29.85 -18.12
C TYR A 473 -4.46 -29.53 -19.53
N TYR A 474 -3.19 -29.14 -19.56
CA TYR A 474 -2.44 -28.87 -20.78
C TYR A 474 -1.18 -29.73 -20.79
N GLY A 475 -1.27 -30.89 -21.42
CA GLY A 475 -0.14 -31.74 -21.79
C GLY A 475 0.55 -31.23 -23.07
N GLU A 476 1.13 -32.16 -23.83
CA GLU A 476 1.73 -31.84 -25.12
C GLU A 476 0.66 -31.36 -26.14
N PRO A 477 1.00 -30.49 -27.11
CA PRO A 477 0.06 -30.05 -28.14
C PRO A 477 -0.58 -31.23 -28.88
N ASN A 478 -1.91 -31.21 -29.06
CA ASN A 478 -2.71 -32.32 -29.60
C ASN A 478 -2.67 -33.64 -28.78
N SER A 479 -2.29 -33.61 -27.50
CA SER A 479 -2.45 -34.78 -26.64
C SER A 479 -3.92 -35.03 -26.30
N TRP A 480 -4.29 -36.31 -26.20
CA TRP A 480 -5.59 -36.74 -25.66
C TRP A 480 -5.75 -36.42 -24.17
N ASP A 481 -4.64 -36.12 -23.51
CA ASP A 481 -4.63 -35.69 -22.11
C ASP A 481 -5.10 -34.23 -21.95
N ASN A 482 -5.22 -33.46 -23.04
CA ASN A 482 -5.67 -32.07 -22.95
C ASN A 482 -7.18 -31.99 -22.68
N GLY A 483 -7.57 -31.06 -21.81
CA GLY A 483 -8.98 -30.74 -21.58
C GLY A 483 -9.28 -30.45 -20.12
N ILE A 484 -10.42 -30.92 -19.63
CA ILE A 484 -10.91 -30.61 -18.30
C ILE A 484 -10.94 -31.88 -17.46
N TYR A 485 -10.44 -31.78 -16.24
CA TYR A 485 -10.39 -32.84 -15.25
C TYR A 485 -11.12 -32.40 -13.99
N ALA A 486 -11.60 -33.38 -13.23
CA ALA A 486 -12.19 -33.20 -11.92
C ALA A 486 -11.66 -34.26 -10.96
N THR A 487 -11.38 -33.89 -9.72
CA THR A 487 -11.04 -34.80 -8.65
C THR A 487 -11.99 -34.63 -7.47
N GLU A 488 -12.28 -35.72 -6.78
CA GLU A 488 -13.28 -35.77 -5.71
C GLU A 488 -12.61 -35.81 -4.34
N GLY A 489 -13.27 -35.22 -3.34
CA GLY A 489 -12.89 -35.34 -1.95
C GLY A 489 -14.05 -35.12 -1.00
N TYR A 490 -13.78 -35.17 0.30
CA TYR A 490 -14.77 -34.95 1.34
C TYR A 490 -14.15 -34.23 2.55
N LEU A 491 -15.02 -33.61 3.34
CA LEU A 491 -14.68 -32.96 4.59
C LEU A 491 -14.97 -33.90 5.77
N ILE A 492 -14.08 -33.93 6.75
CA ILE A 492 -14.20 -34.76 7.96
C ILE A 492 -14.76 -33.90 9.10
N PRO A 493 -15.99 -34.18 9.60
CA PRO A 493 -16.64 -33.34 10.59
C PRO A 493 -15.95 -33.43 11.96
N ILE A 494 -16.01 -32.35 12.74
CA ILE A 494 -15.51 -32.36 14.12
C ILE A 494 -16.46 -33.16 15.02
N GLY A 495 -16.00 -34.33 15.48
CA GLY A 495 -16.69 -35.18 16.45
C GLY A 495 -17.72 -36.15 15.87
N ASP A 496 -18.16 -37.12 16.68
CA ASP A 496 -19.02 -38.26 16.27
C ASP A 496 -20.48 -37.88 15.92
N GLY A 497 -20.80 -36.58 15.74
CA GLY A 497 -22.17 -36.05 15.87
C GLY A 497 -22.66 -35.07 14.80
N GLY A 498 -22.05 -35.00 13.62
CA GLY A 498 -22.56 -34.15 12.52
C GLY A 498 -22.48 -32.65 12.82
N GLY A 499 -21.35 -32.18 13.35
CA GLY A 499 -21.13 -30.76 13.61
C GLY A 499 -21.11 -29.91 12.34
N GLU A 500 -21.45 -28.63 12.49
CA GLU A 500 -21.43 -27.59 11.45
C GLU A 500 -20.02 -27.15 11.02
N LEU A 501 -18.97 -27.82 11.53
CA LEU A 501 -17.55 -27.53 11.31
C LEU A 501 -16.78 -28.79 10.91
N TYR A 502 -15.77 -28.61 10.05
CA TYR A 502 -14.91 -29.67 9.51
C TYR A 502 -13.42 -29.44 9.80
N ASP A 503 -12.72 -30.46 10.30
CA ASP A 503 -11.30 -30.37 10.70
C ASP A 503 -10.32 -30.64 9.58
N ASP A 504 -10.66 -31.61 8.73
CA ASP A 504 -9.75 -32.10 7.70
C ASP A 504 -10.45 -32.20 6.35
N MET A 505 -9.64 -32.11 5.29
CA MET A 505 -10.01 -32.44 3.92
C MET A 505 -9.27 -33.69 3.45
N GLU A 506 -9.97 -34.59 2.79
CA GLU A 506 -9.35 -35.78 2.19
C GLU A 506 -9.75 -35.93 0.73
N LEU A 507 -8.76 -36.24 -0.12
CA LEU A 507 -9.00 -36.61 -1.52
C LEU A 507 -9.38 -38.09 -1.60
N ILE A 508 -10.36 -38.40 -2.44
CA ILE A 508 -10.68 -39.80 -2.76
C ILE A 508 -9.62 -40.31 -3.72
N GLU A 509 -8.87 -41.34 -3.32
CA GLU A 509 -7.86 -41.95 -4.17
C GLU A 509 -8.45 -42.43 -5.50
N TYR A 510 -7.73 -42.17 -6.60
CA TYR A 510 -8.11 -42.56 -7.96
C TYR A 510 -9.47 -42.03 -8.44
N SER A 511 -9.95 -40.93 -7.88
CA SER A 511 -11.22 -40.28 -8.28
C SER A 511 -11.11 -39.32 -9.48
N GLU A 512 -9.91 -39.17 -10.06
CA GLU A 512 -9.72 -38.23 -11.17
C GLU A 512 -10.52 -38.67 -12.42
N GLN A 513 -11.38 -37.78 -12.90
CA GLN A 513 -12.20 -37.98 -14.10
C GLN A 513 -11.89 -36.90 -15.13
N GLN A 514 -11.68 -37.32 -16.39
CA GLN A 514 -11.59 -36.39 -17.52
C GLN A 514 -12.99 -36.09 -18.05
N LEU A 515 -13.39 -34.82 -17.98
CA LEU A 515 -14.71 -34.32 -18.40
C LEU A 515 -14.73 -33.88 -19.87
N ALA A 516 -13.62 -33.36 -20.38
CA ALA A 516 -13.45 -32.91 -21.76
C ALA A 516 -12.08 -33.32 -22.31
N TYR A 517 -12.03 -33.58 -23.62
CA TYR A 517 -10.86 -34.17 -24.31
C TYR A 517 -10.25 -33.21 -25.36
N SER A 518 -10.50 -31.92 -25.21
CA SER A 518 -10.10 -30.89 -26.19
C SER A 518 -9.21 -29.85 -25.53
N GLU A 519 -8.10 -29.49 -26.18
CA GLU A 519 -7.21 -28.38 -25.76
C GLU A 519 -7.89 -27.00 -25.80
N ASN A 520 -9.02 -26.91 -26.48
CA ASN A 520 -9.84 -25.70 -26.51
C ASN A 520 -10.85 -25.63 -25.35
N SER A 521 -10.89 -26.64 -24.48
CA SER A 521 -11.74 -26.66 -23.28
C SER A 521 -11.09 -25.83 -22.18
N LYS A 522 -11.76 -24.76 -21.74
CA LYS A 522 -11.23 -23.82 -20.75
C LYS A 522 -12.35 -23.11 -20.00
N ASN A 523 -11.98 -22.25 -19.05
CA ASN A 523 -12.93 -21.42 -18.30
C ASN A 523 -14.05 -22.23 -17.63
N LEU A 524 -13.69 -23.37 -17.03
CA LEU A 524 -14.62 -24.20 -16.26
C LEU A 524 -15.29 -23.38 -15.15
N SER A 525 -16.59 -23.60 -14.96
CA SER A 525 -17.34 -23.23 -13.77
C SER A 525 -18.12 -24.44 -13.27
N LEU A 526 -18.34 -24.49 -11.97
CA LEU A 526 -18.88 -25.63 -11.26
C LEU A 526 -19.92 -25.14 -10.24
N ALA A 527 -21.04 -25.85 -10.16
CA ALA A 527 -22.03 -25.69 -9.10
C ALA A 527 -22.48 -27.06 -8.59
N SER A 528 -22.98 -27.10 -7.36
CA SER A 528 -23.49 -28.31 -6.73
C SER A 528 -24.82 -28.06 -6.05
N THR A 529 -25.60 -29.12 -5.92
CA THR A 529 -26.85 -29.09 -5.15
C THR A 529 -26.59 -29.04 -3.65
N TRP A 530 -27.41 -28.26 -2.95
CA TRP A 530 -27.48 -28.23 -1.51
C TRP A 530 -28.77 -28.87 -0.98
N GLY A 531 -28.65 -29.77 0.01
CA GLY A 531 -29.79 -30.34 0.73
C GLY A 531 -30.69 -31.26 -0.11
N SER A 532 -30.21 -31.74 -1.26
CA SER A 532 -30.97 -32.66 -2.13
C SER A 532 -30.24 -33.96 -2.39
N THR A 533 -30.97 -35.07 -2.36
CA THR A 533 -30.49 -36.40 -2.76
C THR A 533 -31.08 -36.76 -4.14
N PRO A 534 -30.27 -37.26 -5.10
CA PRO A 534 -28.83 -37.47 -5.00
C PRO A 534 -28.01 -36.17 -5.05
N LEU A 535 -26.83 -36.18 -4.43
CA LEU A 535 -25.83 -35.11 -4.63
C LEU A 535 -25.53 -34.97 -6.12
N THR A 536 -25.65 -33.75 -6.63
CA THR A 536 -25.49 -33.43 -8.05
C THR A 536 -24.46 -32.32 -8.24
N PHE A 537 -23.67 -32.44 -9.31
CA PHE A 537 -22.68 -31.46 -9.74
C PHE A 537 -22.95 -31.06 -11.21
N HIS A 538 -22.90 -29.76 -11.46
CA HIS A 538 -23.13 -29.14 -12.75
C HIS A 538 -21.82 -28.53 -13.25
N PHE A 539 -21.35 -29.01 -14.40
CA PHE A 539 -20.13 -28.53 -15.04
C PHE A 539 -20.50 -27.73 -16.27
N ILE A 540 -19.87 -26.56 -16.43
CA ILE A 540 -20.00 -25.72 -17.61
C ILE A 540 -18.64 -25.19 -18.04
N TRP A 541 -18.34 -25.21 -19.33
CA TRP A 541 -17.05 -24.73 -19.83
C TRP A 541 -17.14 -24.14 -21.23
N GLU A 542 -16.12 -23.39 -21.60
CA GLU A 542 -15.93 -22.92 -22.96
C GLU A 542 -15.19 -24.00 -23.76
N GLU A 543 -15.72 -24.37 -24.93
CA GLU A 543 -15.05 -25.25 -25.89
C GLU A 543 -15.33 -24.77 -27.31
N ASN A 544 -14.26 -24.52 -28.08
CA ASN A 544 -14.38 -24.10 -29.48
C ASN A 544 -15.38 -22.93 -29.67
N ASN A 545 -15.26 -21.87 -28.85
CA ASN A 545 -16.16 -20.70 -28.84
C ASN A 545 -17.63 -20.99 -28.49
N ASN A 546 -17.95 -22.18 -27.96
CA ASN A 546 -19.27 -22.56 -27.48
C ASN A 546 -19.24 -22.80 -25.96
N VAL A 547 -20.42 -22.79 -25.34
CA VAL A 547 -20.60 -23.17 -23.94
C VAL A 547 -21.17 -24.58 -23.88
N ILE A 548 -20.42 -25.46 -23.22
CA ILE A 548 -20.76 -26.87 -23.05
C ILE A 548 -21.19 -27.11 -21.61
N TYR A 549 -22.22 -27.92 -21.42
CA TYR A 549 -22.77 -28.30 -20.12
C TYR A 549 -22.76 -29.82 -19.95
N SER A 550 -22.46 -30.28 -18.73
CA SER A 550 -22.58 -31.67 -18.30
C SER A 550 -23.09 -31.74 -16.86
N LYS A 551 -23.78 -32.84 -16.52
CA LYS A 551 -24.35 -33.07 -15.18
C LYS A 551 -23.90 -34.42 -14.65
N TYR A 552 -23.47 -34.45 -13.40
CA TYR A 552 -23.10 -35.66 -12.68
C TYR A 552 -23.87 -35.76 -11.37
N TYR A 553 -24.06 -36.99 -10.89
CA TYR A 553 -24.72 -37.27 -9.62
C TYR A 553 -24.09 -38.47 -8.92
N TYR A 554 -24.24 -38.56 -7.62
CA TYR A 554 -23.87 -39.75 -6.87
C TYR A 554 -24.98 -40.80 -6.95
N ASN A 555 -24.62 -41.99 -7.42
CA ASN A 555 -25.53 -43.13 -7.50
C ASN A 555 -25.70 -43.82 -6.11
N GLU A 556 -26.51 -44.89 -6.06
CA GLU A 556 -26.74 -45.67 -4.84
C GLU A 556 -25.49 -46.39 -4.28
N TYR A 557 -24.42 -46.47 -5.07
CA TYR A 557 -23.12 -47.05 -4.68
C TYR A 557 -22.11 -45.98 -4.24
N ASN A 558 -22.53 -44.72 -4.09
CA ASN A 558 -21.67 -43.57 -3.79
C ASN A 558 -20.57 -43.34 -4.85
N GLU A 559 -20.87 -43.63 -6.12
CA GLU A 559 -19.99 -43.33 -7.25
C GLU A 559 -20.52 -42.13 -8.04
N LEU A 560 -19.62 -41.20 -8.38
CA LEU A 560 -19.94 -40.07 -9.25
C LEU A 560 -20.20 -40.56 -10.68
N THR A 561 -21.45 -40.45 -11.12
CA THR A 561 -21.94 -40.95 -12.41
C THR A 561 -22.45 -39.80 -13.27
N ILE A 562 -22.22 -39.87 -14.57
CA ILE A 562 -22.76 -38.88 -15.52
C ILE A 562 -24.28 -39.06 -15.70
N ASP A 563 -25.04 -37.98 -15.54
CA ASP A 563 -26.49 -37.91 -15.80
C ASP A 563 -26.75 -37.34 -17.19
N THR A 564 -26.10 -36.21 -17.50
CA THR A 564 -26.23 -35.52 -18.79
C THR A 564 -24.86 -35.49 -19.45
N TYR A 565 -24.73 -36.18 -20.58
CA TYR A 565 -23.54 -36.10 -21.43
C TYR A 565 -23.31 -34.68 -21.93
N PRO A 566 -22.06 -34.29 -22.27
CA PRO A 566 -21.74 -32.94 -22.72
C PRO A 566 -22.65 -32.46 -23.87
N ILE A 567 -23.34 -31.33 -23.68
CA ILE A 567 -24.21 -30.69 -24.67
C ILE A 567 -23.83 -29.22 -24.88
N ASN A 568 -23.95 -28.72 -26.12
CA ASN A 568 -23.78 -27.31 -26.43
C ASN A 568 -25.03 -26.52 -26.04
N ILE A 569 -24.94 -25.69 -25.01
CA ILE A 569 -26.06 -24.90 -24.51
C ILE A 569 -26.11 -23.48 -25.09
N SER A 570 -25.02 -23.01 -25.70
CA SER A 570 -24.98 -21.77 -26.48
C SER A 570 -25.55 -21.92 -27.89
N GLN A 571 -25.90 -23.14 -28.32
CA GLN A 571 -26.48 -23.33 -29.64
C GLN A 571 -27.81 -22.57 -29.76
N GLY A 572 -27.88 -21.64 -30.72
CA GLY A 572 -29.06 -20.83 -30.99
C GLY A 572 -29.13 -19.51 -30.23
N ASP A 573 -28.07 -19.09 -29.53
CA ASP A 573 -28.03 -17.84 -28.77
C ASP A 573 -27.79 -16.58 -29.62
N GLY A 574 -27.44 -16.73 -30.90
CA GLY A 574 -27.19 -15.61 -31.81
C GLY A 574 -25.78 -15.02 -31.73
N PHE A 575 -24.83 -15.66 -31.03
CA PHE A 575 -23.44 -15.22 -30.90
C PHE A 575 -22.44 -16.22 -31.53
N SER A 576 -21.33 -15.68 -32.05
CA SER A 576 -20.26 -16.46 -32.71
C SER A 576 -19.18 -16.93 -31.74
N VAL A 577 -19.05 -16.22 -30.62
CA VAL A 577 -18.07 -16.51 -29.57
C VAL A 577 -18.78 -16.45 -28.24
N ASN A 578 -18.70 -17.54 -27.48
CA ASN A 578 -19.26 -17.63 -26.16
C ASN A 578 -18.19 -18.03 -25.16
N ARG A 579 -17.97 -17.20 -24.14
CA ARG A 579 -16.81 -17.31 -23.24
C ARG A 579 -17.16 -16.99 -21.79
N TYR A 580 -16.29 -17.43 -20.88
CA TYR A 580 -16.39 -17.21 -19.42
C TYR A 580 -17.75 -17.61 -18.82
N PRO A 581 -18.20 -18.86 -18.99
CA PRO A 581 -19.45 -19.30 -18.40
C PRO A 581 -19.38 -19.33 -16.87
N SER A 582 -20.52 -19.10 -16.24
CA SER A 582 -20.77 -19.18 -14.80
C SER A 582 -22.08 -19.94 -14.58
N VAL A 583 -22.12 -20.84 -13.59
CA VAL A 583 -23.27 -21.68 -13.29
C VAL A 583 -23.62 -21.64 -11.80
N ILE A 584 -24.91 -21.76 -11.50
CA ILE A 584 -25.46 -22.06 -10.18
C ILE A 584 -26.45 -23.21 -10.28
N ASP A 585 -26.72 -23.87 -9.15
CA ASP A 585 -27.83 -24.81 -9.01
C ASP A 585 -28.98 -24.14 -8.24
N ILE A 586 -30.21 -24.29 -8.72
CA ILE A 586 -31.40 -23.90 -7.97
C ILE A 586 -32.39 -25.04 -7.98
N GLY A 587 -32.49 -25.74 -6.85
CA GLY A 587 -33.41 -26.86 -6.68
C GLY A 587 -33.10 -28.03 -7.61
N GLY A 588 -31.81 -28.32 -7.87
CA GLY A 588 -31.37 -29.39 -8.77
C GLY A 588 -31.43 -29.05 -10.26
N ILE A 589 -31.66 -27.77 -10.59
CA ILE A 589 -31.72 -27.29 -11.96
C ILE A 589 -30.69 -26.18 -12.16
N ALA A 590 -29.71 -26.43 -13.02
CA ALA A 590 -28.69 -25.45 -13.33
C ALA A 590 -29.24 -24.21 -14.08
N ARG A 591 -28.65 -23.06 -13.75
CA ARG A 591 -28.80 -21.78 -14.46
C ARG A 591 -27.42 -21.29 -14.86
N ALA A 592 -27.29 -20.82 -16.10
CA ALA A 592 -26.01 -20.43 -16.65
C ALA A 592 -26.04 -19.02 -17.24
N ALA A 593 -24.94 -18.29 -17.06
CA ALA A 593 -24.68 -17.03 -17.73
C ALA A 593 -23.27 -17.02 -18.33
N TRP A 594 -23.09 -16.40 -19.48
CA TRP A 594 -21.79 -16.27 -20.18
C TRP A 594 -21.73 -14.98 -20.98
N ILE A 595 -20.56 -14.65 -21.55
CA ILE A 595 -20.40 -13.53 -22.47
C ILE A 595 -20.53 -14.04 -23.89
N GLY A 596 -21.50 -13.51 -24.63
CA GLY A 596 -21.68 -13.74 -26.06
C GLY A 596 -21.14 -12.57 -26.88
N GLU A 597 -20.31 -12.86 -27.89
CA GLU A 597 -19.75 -11.88 -28.81
C GLU A 597 -20.08 -12.20 -30.27
N ARG A 598 -20.41 -11.15 -31.03
CA ARG A 598 -20.64 -11.23 -32.47
C ARG A 598 -20.13 -9.98 -33.19
N ASN A 599 -19.79 -10.13 -34.45
CA ASN A 599 -19.60 -8.96 -35.31
C ASN A 599 -20.96 -8.31 -35.56
N SER A 600 -21.05 -7.02 -35.25
CA SER A 600 -22.21 -6.19 -35.48
C SER A 600 -21.84 -5.00 -36.38
N TYR A 601 -22.86 -4.38 -36.97
CA TYR A 601 -22.74 -3.18 -37.78
C TYR A 601 -23.25 -2.00 -36.99
N CYS A 602 -22.37 -1.13 -36.54
CA CYS A 602 -22.75 0.12 -35.88
C CYS A 602 -23.04 1.17 -36.97
N GLU A 603 -24.26 1.73 -36.96
CA GLU A 603 -24.58 2.87 -37.83
C GLU A 603 -23.82 4.11 -37.34
N GLU A 604 -22.82 4.57 -38.10
CA GLU A 604 -22.49 6.00 -38.03
C GLU A 604 -23.67 6.78 -38.61
N GLU A 605 -24.20 7.73 -37.85
CA GLU A 605 -25.18 8.73 -38.30
C GLU A 605 -24.66 9.47 -39.56
N ARG A 606 -24.84 8.89 -40.75
CA ARG A 606 -24.91 9.57 -42.04
C ARG A 606 -25.09 8.56 -43.18
N LEU A 607 -25.90 8.98 -44.15
CA LEU A 607 -26.18 8.38 -45.47
C LEU A 607 -24.94 7.99 -46.33
N ASN A 608 -23.72 8.05 -45.81
CA ASN A 608 -22.51 7.57 -46.47
C ASN A 608 -21.98 6.34 -45.73
N LYS A 609 -22.41 5.16 -46.20
CA LYS A 609 -21.94 3.84 -45.77
C LYS A 609 -20.41 3.77 -45.71
N ILE A 610 -19.84 3.95 -44.53
CA ILE A 610 -18.60 3.29 -44.15
C ILE A 610 -19.01 2.34 -43.03
N GLU A 611 -19.33 1.11 -43.42
CA GLU A 611 -19.59 0.01 -42.49
C GLU A 611 -18.30 -0.26 -41.71
N SER A 612 -18.20 0.24 -40.48
CA SER A 612 -17.18 -0.22 -39.55
C SER A 612 -17.77 -1.38 -38.77
N ALA A 613 -17.23 -2.58 -38.95
CA ALA A 613 -17.59 -3.72 -38.11
C ALA A 613 -17.15 -3.43 -36.67
N CYS A 614 -18.09 -3.51 -35.73
CA CYS A 614 -17.81 -3.51 -34.29
C CYS A 614 -18.07 -4.90 -33.71
N ILE A 615 -17.44 -5.20 -32.59
CA ILE A 615 -17.76 -6.39 -31.80
C ILE A 615 -18.84 -5.99 -30.82
N GLU A 616 -20.00 -6.63 -30.90
CA GLU A 616 -21.03 -6.54 -29.88
C GLU A 616 -20.77 -7.63 -28.84
N SER A 617 -20.73 -7.26 -27.55
CA SER A 617 -20.56 -8.17 -26.42
C SER A 617 -21.71 -8.01 -25.41
N ARG A 618 -22.40 -9.11 -25.10
CA ARG A 618 -23.57 -9.16 -24.19
C ARG A 618 -23.42 -10.25 -23.15
N VAL A 619 -24.09 -10.10 -22.01
CA VAL A 619 -24.40 -11.24 -21.15
C VAL A 619 -25.45 -12.08 -21.86
N VAL A 620 -25.26 -13.39 -21.93
CA VAL A 620 -26.26 -14.36 -22.37
C VAL A 620 -26.62 -15.22 -21.16
N PHE A 621 -27.92 -15.37 -20.91
CA PHE A 621 -28.46 -16.18 -19.83
C PHE A 621 -29.39 -17.25 -20.36
N ARG A 622 -29.30 -18.45 -19.77
CA ARG A 622 -30.23 -19.56 -20.04
C ARG A 622 -30.47 -20.41 -18.79
N GLY A 623 -31.74 -20.70 -18.52
CA GLY A 623 -32.10 -21.83 -17.66
C GLY A 623 -32.13 -23.11 -18.47
N LEU A 624 -31.50 -24.19 -17.99
CA LEU A 624 -31.30 -25.40 -18.79
C LEU A 624 -32.59 -26.20 -19.07
N THR A 625 -33.69 -25.87 -18.39
CA THR A 625 -35.03 -26.39 -18.69
C THR A 625 -35.78 -25.57 -19.73
N ASN A 626 -35.25 -24.41 -20.16
CA ASN A 626 -35.85 -23.52 -21.13
C ASN A 626 -35.04 -23.49 -22.44
N SER A 627 -35.73 -23.34 -23.56
CA SER A 627 -35.12 -23.08 -24.87
C SER A 627 -34.82 -21.60 -25.12
N ARG A 628 -35.31 -20.70 -24.26
CA ARG A 628 -35.17 -19.25 -24.38
C ARG A 628 -33.82 -18.76 -23.84
N PHE A 629 -33.26 -17.78 -24.55
CA PHE A 629 -32.12 -16.99 -24.11
C PHE A 629 -32.59 -15.59 -23.68
N TRP A 630 -31.88 -15.01 -22.71
CA TRP A 630 -31.98 -13.60 -22.37
C TRP A 630 -30.62 -12.95 -22.54
N ASN A 631 -30.62 -11.75 -23.10
CA ASN A 631 -29.39 -11.01 -23.39
C ASN A 631 -29.40 -9.66 -22.65
N PHE A 632 -28.29 -9.28 -22.01
CA PHE A 632 -28.18 -8.06 -21.20
C PHE A 632 -26.86 -7.31 -21.42
N GLY A 633 -26.83 -6.06 -20.98
CA GLY A 633 -25.63 -5.23 -20.94
C GLY A 633 -25.16 -4.78 -22.31
N ASP A 634 -24.20 -3.87 -22.39
CA ASP A 634 -23.54 -3.43 -23.63
C ASP A 634 -22.02 -3.41 -23.41
N ASP A 635 -21.22 -3.83 -24.39
CA ASP A 635 -19.76 -3.99 -24.28
C ASP A 635 -19.31 -4.75 -23.00
N VAL A 636 -19.93 -5.89 -22.75
CA VAL A 636 -19.75 -6.67 -21.52
C VAL A 636 -18.34 -7.28 -21.43
N GLN A 637 -17.67 -7.07 -20.30
CA GLN A 637 -16.30 -7.55 -20.02
C GLN A 637 -16.25 -8.70 -19.01
N SER A 638 -17.22 -8.76 -18.11
CA SER A 638 -17.32 -9.81 -17.09
C SER A 638 -18.79 -10.09 -16.78
N THR A 639 -19.11 -11.33 -16.42
CA THR A 639 -20.46 -11.72 -15.98
C THR A 639 -20.37 -12.81 -14.94
N GLN A 640 -21.24 -12.77 -13.93
CA GLN A 640 -21.38 -13.84 -12.95
C GLN A 640 -22.85 -14.06 -12.61
N ILE A 641 -23.20 -15.32 -12.36
CA ILE A 641 -24.49 -15.68 -11.78
C ILE A 641 -24.28 -16.20 -10.36
N THR A 642 -25.15 -15.79 -9.44
CA THR A 642 -25.17 -16.25 -8.06
C THR A 642 -26.63 -16.34 -7.59
N ASP A 643 -26.87 -17.00 -6.47
CA ASP A 643 -28.16 -17.18 -5.85
C ASP A 643 -28.15 -16.77 -4.37
N ASN A 644 -29.35 -16.55 -3.84
CA ASN A 644 -29.57 -16.53 -2.41
C ASN A 644 -30.08 -17.90 -1.93
N ALA A 645 -29.72 -18.27 -0.71
CA ALA A 645 -30.25 -19.47 -0.04
C ALA A 645 -31.69 -19.28 0.48
N GLY A 646 -32.39 -18.23 0.04
CA GLY A 646 -33.72 -17.85 0.50
C GLY A 646 -34.82 -18.81 0.02
N ILE A 647 -36.01 -18.70 0.62
CA ILE A 647 -37.20 -19.47 0.22
C ILE A 647 -38.32 -18.48 -0.19
N PRO A 648 -38.74 -18.44 -1.47
CA PRO A 648 -38.16 -19.16 -2.61
C PRO A 648 -36.78 -18.59 -3.01
N PRO A 649 -35.90 -19.41 -3.63
CA PRO A 649 -34.58 -18.96 -4.03
C PRO A 649 -34.68 -17.93 -5.17
N VAL A 650 -33.90 -16.86 -5.05
CA VAL A 650 -33.74 -15.79 -6.06
C VAL A 650 -32.33 -15.86 -6.59
N TYR A 651 -32.17 -15.65 -7.90
CA TYR A 651 -30.86 -15.57 -8.53
C TYR A 651 -30.61 -14.21 -9.17
N TYR A 652 -29.33 -13.89 -9.25
CA TYR A 652 -28.78 -12.62 -9.70
C TYR A 652 -27.80 -12.85 -10.82
N ILE A 653 -27.95 -12.09 -11.89
CA ILE A 653 -27.02 -12.08 -13.02
C ILE A 653 -26.42 -10.68 -13.06
N GLY A 654 -25.13 -10.57 -12.76
CA GLY A 654 -24.41 -9.30 -12.73
C GLY A 654 -23.29 -9.25 -13.76
N TRP A 655 -22.99 -8.05 -14.26
CA TRP A 655 -21.93 -7.83 -15.25
C TRP A 655 -21.25 -6.47 -15.11
N GLY A 656 -20.04 -6.36 -15.67
CA GLY A 656 -19.32 -5.09 -15.88
C GLY A 656 -19.25 -4.71 -17.35
N GLU A 657 -19.44 -3.43 -17.68
CA GLU A 657 -19.40 -2.88 -19.05
C GLU A 657 -18.12 -2.07 -19.28
N GLU A 658 -17.51 -2.11 -20.47
CA GLU A 658 -16.27 -1.36 -20.75
C GLU A 658 -16.49 0.16 -20.86
N GLY A 659 -17.53 0.60 -21.57
CA GLY A 659 -17.69 2.00 -21.97
C GLY A 659 -17.85 2.98 -20.81
N ASN A 660 -18.65 2.61 -19.80
CA ASN A 660 -18.88 3.42 -18.60
C ASN A 660 -18.20 2.83 -17.34
N ASN A 661 -17.60 1.63 -17.44
CA ASN A 661 -17.07 0.84 -16.33
C ASN A 661 -18.09 0.57 -15.21
N ILE A 662 -19.41 0.67 -15.45
CA ILE A 662 -20.46 0.49 -14.43
C ILE A 662 -20.79 -1.00 -14.31
N CYS A 663 -20.90 -1.47 -13.07
CA CYS A 663 -21.40 -2.81 -12.78
C CYS A 663 -22.93 -2.79 -12.64
N LYS A 664 -23.60 -3.73 -13.30
CA LYS A 664 -25.07 -3.83 -13.36
C LYS A 664 -25.54 -5.23 -13.01
N PHE A 665 -26.83 -5.38 -12.72
CA PHE A 665 -27.45 -6.69 -12.53
C PHE A 665 -28.94 -6.72 -12.90
N THR A 666 -29.45 -7.93 -13.05
CA THR A 666 -30.88 -8.28 -13.07
C THR A 666 -31.13 -9.45 -12.11
N ASP A 667 -32.39 -9.67 -11.77
CA ASP A 667 -32.84 -10.80 -10.97
C ASP A 667 -33.88 -11.66 -11.71
N ASN A 668 -34.27 -12.77 -11.07
CA ASN A 668 -35.27 -13.69 -11.61
C ASN A 668 -36.73 -13.24 -11.46
N SER A 669 -37.00 -12.17 -10.72
CA SER A 669 -38.34 -11.62 -10.55
C SER A 669 -38.75 -10.79 -11.77
N THR A 670 -37.77 -10.11 -12.37
CA THR A 670 -37.97 -9.26 -13.53
C THR A 670 -36.71 -9.29 -14.40
N LEU A 671 -36.51 -10.37 -15.16
CA LEU A 671 -35.42 -10.53 -16.17
C LEU A 671 -35.43 -9.47 -17.29
N TYR A 672 -36.17 -8.37 -17.13
CA TYR A 672 -36.23 -7.22 -18.02
C TYR A 672 -35.86 -5.90 -17.32
N ASN A 673 -35.74 -5.88 -15.99
CA ASN A 673 -35.29 -4.72 -15.24
C ASN A 673 -33.80 -4.83 -14.98
N ILE A 674 -33.07 -3.78 -15.35
CA ILE A 674 -31.62 -3.68 -15.15
C ILE A 674 -31.37 -2.62 -14.08
N TYR A 675 -30.60 -3.01 -13.06
CA TYR A 675 -30.19 -2.16 -11.96
C TYR A 675 -28.68 -1.94 -12.00
N ASN A 676 -28.20 -0.86 -11.39
CA ASN A 676 -26.78 -0.67 -11.15
C ASN A 676 -26.45 -1.18 -9.75
N PHE A 677 -25.29 -1.81 -9.58
CA PHE A 677 -24.72 -1.93 -8.24
C PHE A 677 -24.34 -0.54 -7.74
N LEU A 678 -24.66 -0.24 -6.48
CA LEU A 678 -24.39 1.04 -5.85
C LEU A 678 -23.29 0.92 -4.80
N THR A 679 -22.59 2.02 -4.56
CA THR A 679 -21.65 2.23 -3.45
C THR A 679 -22.11 3.48 -2.69
N ASP A 680 -21.53 3.80 -1.53
CA ASP A 680 -21.88 5.03 -0.82
C ASP A 680 -21.65 6.27 -1.70
N GLY A 681 -22.74 6.86 -2.20
CA GLY A 681 -22.77 8.06 -3.04
C GLY A 681 -22.52 7.89 -4.55
N SER A 682 -22.29 6.69 -5.10
CA SER A 682 -22.06 6.50 -6.55
C SER A 682 -22.39 5.09 -7.07
N ASN A 683 -22.40 4.88 -8.39
CA ASN A 683 -22.40 3.53 -8.97
C ASN A 683 -21.11 2.78 -8.58
N LEU A 684 -21.20 1.46 -8.47
CA LEU A 684 -20.05 0.57 -8.47
C LEU A 684 -19.45 0.56 -9.87
N THR A 685 -18.11 0.61 -9.92
CA THR A 685 -17.38 0.50 -11.18
C THR A 685 -16.29 -0.56 -11.12
N GLY A 686 -15.98 -1.17 -12.26
CA GLY A 686 -14.96 -2.20 -12.41
C GLY A 686 -15.15 -3.01 -13.69
N GLN A 687 -14.04 -3.38 -14.33
CA GLN A 687 -14.07 -4.22 -15.55
C GLN A 687 -14.41 -5.67 -15.22
N ALA A 688 -13.97 -6.15 -14.05
CA ALA A 688 -14.29 -7.47 -13.54
C ALA A 688 -15.19 -7.36 -12.30
N LEU A 689 -16.24 -8.20 -12.27
CA LEU A 689 -17.24 -8.26 -11.21
C LEU A 689 -17.22 -9.63 -10.52
N GLN A 690 -17.38 -9.62 -9.20
CA GLN A 690 -17.79 -10.79 -8.42
C GLN A 690 -19.01 -10.45 -7.55
N ILE A 691 -19.89 -11.40 -7.28
CA ILE A 691 -21.08 -11.26 -6.44
C ILE A 691 -21.05 -12.39 -5.39
N SER A 692 -21.20 -12.03 -4.12
CA SER A 692 -21.27 -13.02 -3.05
C SER A 692 -22.61 -13.76 -3.09
N ASN A 693 -22.62 -14.99 -2.58
CA ASN A 693 -23.82 -15.64 -2.07
C ASN A 693 -24.34 -14.90 -0.81
N GLY A 694 -25.50 -15.35 -0.29
CA GLY A 694 -26.07 -14.87 0.97
C GLY A 694 -27.43 -15.51 1.26
N SER A 695 -27.92 -15.41 2.50
CA SER A 695 -29.23 -15.99 2.86
C SER A 695 -30.39 -15.17 2.28
N ASN A 696 -30.17 -13.89 2.02
CA ASN A 696 -31.15 -12.96 1.46
C ASN A 696 -30.46 -11.75 0.81
N ASN A 697 -31.26 -10.88 0.17
CA ASN A 697 -30.75 -9.75 -0.60
C ASN A 697 -30.04 -8.66 0.22
N THR A 698 -30.25 -8.63 1.54
CA THR A 698 -29.56 -7.69 2.45
C THR A 698 -28.15 -8.15 2.81
N GLU A 699 -27.86 -9.44 2.60
CA GLU A 699 -26.56 -10.08 2.92
C GLU A 699 -25.72 -10.34 1.68
N MET A 700 -26.24 -10.03 0.49
CA MET A 700 -25.50 -10.19 -0.77
C MET A 700 -24.87 -8.87 -1.20
N TYR A 701 -23.63 -8.96 -1.69
CA TYR A 701 -22.85 -7.82 -2.12
C TYR A 701 -22.17 -8.14 -3.46
N ALA A 702 -21.74 -7.10 -4.16
CA ALA A 702 -20.87 -7.20 -5.32
C ALA A 702 -19.51 -6.55 -5.04
N MET A 703 -18.47 -7.07 -5.69
CA MET A 703 -17.11 -6.58 -5.65
C MET A 703 -16.67 -6.23 -7.07
N GLY A 704 -16.48 -4.94 -7.35
CA GLY A 704 -15.94 -4.43 -8.60
C GLY A 704 -14.42 -4.29 -8.51
N PHE A 705 -13.70 -4.76 -9.51
CA PHE A 705 -12.25 -4.62 -9.62
C PHE A 705 -11.88 -3.50 -10.60
N GLN A 706 -11.23 -2.46 -10.06
CA GLN A 706 -10.86 -1.24 -10.77
C GLN A 706 -9.39 -1.32 -11.21
N THR A 707 -9.18 -1.29 -12.53
CA THR A 707 -7.88 -1.49 -13.20
C THR A 707 -7.30 -0.20 -13.82
N ASP A 708 -7.85 0.96 -13.47
CA ASP A 708 -7.51 2.26 -14.04
C ASP A 708 -6.22 2.87 -13.48
N VAL A 709 -5.91 2.62 -12.21
CA VAL A 709 -4.72 3.15 -11.51
C VAL A 709 -4.08 2.07 -10.65
N LEU A 710 -2.75 1.93 -10.74
CA LEU A 710 -1.96 1.06 -9.85
C LEU A 710 -1.71 1.71 -8.47
N PRO A 711 -1.76 0.94 -7.36
CA PRO A 711 -2.32 -0.41 -7.26
C PRO A 711 -3.81 -0.44 -7.56
N TYR A 712 -4.22 -1.48 -8.28
CA TYR A 712 -5.61 -1.74 -8.60
C TYR A 712 -6.42 -1.98 -7.32
N LYS A 713 -7.70 -1.63 -7.37
CA LYS A 713 -8.55 -1.51 -6.18
C LYS A 713 -9.77 -2.41 -6.29
N PHE A 714 -10.09 -3.07 -5.18
CA PHE A 714 -11.38 -3.71 -5.00
C PHE A 714 -12.33 -2.72 -4.34
N LYS A 715 -13.56 -2.63 -4.85
CA LYS A 715 -14.62 -1.79 -4.30
C LYS A 715 -15.88 -2.63 -4.12
N GLN A 716 -16.39 -2.68 -2.90
CA GLN A 716 -17.63 -3.37 -2.58
C GLN A 716 -18.84 -2.47 -2.84
N SER A 717 -19.96 -3.05 -3.26
CA SER A 717 -21.27 -2.41 -3.30
C SER A 717 -21.91 -2.27 -1.91
N LEU A 718 -23.00 -1.52 -1.84
CA LEU A 718 -24.04 -1.69 -0.84
C LEU A 718 -24.69 -3.08 -0.98
N SER A 719 -25.54 -3.47 -0.03
CA SER A 719 -26.32 -4.70 -0.18
C SER A 719 -27.15 -4.65 -1.47
N ILE A 720 -27.43 -5.81 -2.08
CA ILE A 720 -28.29 -5.88 -3.27
C ILE A 720 -29.65 -5.24 -3.00
N ASN A 721 -30.21 -5.43 -1.80
CA ASN A 721 -31.46 -4.82 -1.38
C ASN A 721 -31.45 -3.28 -1.49
N ASP A 722 -30.32 -2.65 -1.17
CA ASP A 722 -30.19 -1.19 -1.25
C ASP A 722 -29.91 -0.69 -2.68
N CYS A 723 -29.59 -1.60 -3.61
CA CYS A 723 -29.34 -1.27 -5.02
C CYS A 723 -30.62 -1.14 -5.86
N TYR A 724 -31.79 -1.56 -5.35
CA TYR A 724 -33.08 -1.40 -6.06
C TYR A 724 -33.59 0.06 -6.17
N ALA A 725 -32.83 1.04 -5.68
CA ALA A 725 -33.17 2.45 -5.87
C ALA A 725 -33.12 2.81 -7.37
N LEU A 726 -34.27 3.22 -7.92
CA LEU A 726 -34.46 3.56 -9.34
C LEU A 726 -33.42 4.58 -9.85
N ASN A 727 -32.50 4.12 -10.69
CA ASN A 727 -31.67 5.00 -11.52
C ASN A 727 -31.92 4.68 -13.00
N LYS A 728 -32.20 5.74 -13.78
CA LYS A 728 -32.29 5.65 -15.23
C LYS A 728 -30.88 5.42 -15.79
N SER A 729 -30.66 4.32 -16.49
CA SER A 729 -29.51 4.17 -17.38
C SER A 729 -29.68 5.09 -18.59
N ALA A 730 -28.59 5.77 -18.98
CA ALA A 730 -28.52 6.47 -20.26
C ALA A 730 -28.15 5.44 -21.34
N ALA A 731 -29.00 5.35 -22.35
CA ALA A 731 -28.90 4.45 -23.50
C ALA A 731 -27.62 4.69 -24.32
N GLY A 732 -26.92 3.59 -24.65
CA GLY A 732 -25.92 3.51 -25.71
C GLY A 732 -26.58 3.19 -27.06
N ASN A 733 -25.78 3.15 -28.13
CA ASN A 733 -26.19 3.01 -29.54
C ASN A 733 -26.70 1.59 -29.93
N SER A 734 -27.35 0.89 -29.00
CA SER A 734 -27.92 -0.43 -29.22
C SER A 734 -29.42 -0.48 -28.86
N ILE A 735 -30.13 -1.53 -29.31
CA ILE A 735 -31.56 -1.68 -29.01
C ILE A 735 -31.73 -1.85 -27.49
N ASN A 736 -32.32 -0.84 -26.82
CA ASN A 736 -32.38 -0.78 -25.35
C ASN A 736 -33.54 -1.62 -24.79
N ASN A 737 -34.66 -1.67 -25.52
CA ASN A 737 -35.80 -2.52 -25.18
C ASN A 737 -36.34 -3.19 -26.43
N GLY A 738 -36.12 -4.50 -26.56
CA GLY A 738 -36.47 -5.23 -27.78
C GLY A 738 -36.72 -6.71 -27.58
N ARG A 739 -37.18 -7.34 -28.66
CA ARG A 739 -37.30 -8.79 -28.80
C ARG A 739 -36.37 -9.23 -29.93
N GLU A 740 -35.50 -10.18 -29.64
CA GLU A 740 -34.67 -10.84 -30.64
C GLU A 740 -35.24 -12.23 -30.92
N GLY A 741 -35.24 -12.62 -32.18
CA GLY A 741 -35.48 -13.99 -32.60
C GLY A 741 -34.29 -14.51 -33.38
N VAL A 742 -33.91 -15.76 -33.11
CA VAL A 742 -32.84 -16.46 -33.80
C VAL A 742 -33.44 -17.65 -34.55
N VAL A 743 -33.12 -17.75 -35.83
CA VAL A 743 -33.45 -18.90 -36.67
C VAL A 743 -32.14 -19.55 -37.09
N TYR A 744 -31.99 -20.85 -36.80
CA TYR A 744 -30.80 -21.59 -37.16
C TYR A 744 -31.14 -22.79 -38.05
N LYS A 745 -30.21 -23.12 -38.95
CA LYS A 745 -30.20 -24.35 -39.76
C LYS A 745 -28.77 -24.86 -39.80
N ASP A 746 -28.59 -26.11 -39.39
CA ASP A 746 -27.27 -26.71 -39.17
C ASP A 746 -26.40 -25.84 -38.22
N SER A 747 -25.25 -25.35 -38.67
CA SER A 747 -24.38 -24.47 -37.88
C SER A 747 -24.62 -22.97 -38.11
N THR A 748 -25.47 -22.59 -39.07
CA THR A 748 -25.66 -21.18 -39.45
C THR A 748 -26.83 -20.57 -38.70
N GLN A 749 -26.60 -19.42 -38.05
CA GLN A 749 -27.60 -18.68 -37.28
C GLN A 749 -27.90 -17.32 -37.93
N PHE A 750 -29.19 -16.99 -38.00
CA PHE A 750 -29.70 -15.70 -38.42
C PHE A 750 -30.45 -15.07 -37.25
N TYR A 751 -30.13 -13.82 -36.93
CA TYR A 751 -30.80 -13.09 -35.87
C TYR A 751 -31.56 -11.91 -36.46
N TYR A 752 -32.67 -11.57 -35.82
CA TYR A 752 -33.42 -10.34 -36.06
C TYR A 752 -33.89 -9.79 -34.71
N THR A 753 -33.76 -8.50 -34.52
CA THR A 753 -34.15 -7.79 -33.30
C THR A 753 -35.04 -6.63 -33.71
N ILE A 754 -36.16 -6.51 -33.01
CA ILE A 754 -37.04 -5.34 -33.09
C ILE A 754 -37.12 -4.72 -31.68
N GLY A 755 -36.97 -3.41 -31.59
CA GLY A 755 -37.07 -2.74 -30.29
C GLY A 755 -37.11 -1.23 -30.39
N ASP A 756 -37.00 -0.58 -29.23
CA ASP A 756 -37.11 0.86 -29.03
C ASP A 756 -38.34 1.46 -29.72
N VAL A 757 -39.47 0.76 -29.67
CA VAL A 757 -40.74 1.24 -30.22
C VAL A 757 -41.13 2.51 -29.47
N ASN A 758 -41.01 3.65 -30.13
CA ASN A 758 -41.19 4.98 -29.55
C ASN A 758 -42.38 5.66 -30.21
N VAL A 759 -43.34 6.08 -29.39
CA VAL A 759 -44.48 6.90 -29.82
C VAL A 759 -44.46 8.20 -29.04
N ASP A 760 -44.27 9.32 -29.75
CA ASP A 760 -44.28 10.67 -29.18
C ASP A 760 -43.32 10.87 -27.99
N GLY A 761 -42.16 10.21 -28.03
CA GLY A 761 -41.12 10.29 -27.00
C GLY A 761 -41.28 9.26 -25.87
N VAL A 762 -42.29 8.39 -25.92
CA VAL A 762 -42.54 7.33 -24.93
C VAL A 762 -42.11 5.97 -25.51
N ILE A 763 -41.24 5.25 -24.79
CA ILE A 763 -40.84 3.89 -25.14
C ILE A 763 -41.95 2.91 -24.74
N MET A 764 -42.44 2.16 -25.72
CA MET A 764 -43.48 1.15 -25.55
C MET A 764 -42.88 -0.20 -25.14
N LYS A 765 -43.56 -0.92 -24.25
CA LYS A 765 -43.15 -2.25 -23.80
C LYS A 765 -43.70 -3.33 -24.73
N PHE A 766 -42.98 -4.44 -24.85
CA PHE A 766 -43.52 -5.67 -25.41
C PHE A 766 -44.46 -6.34 -24.41
N LYS A 767 -45.53 -6.97 -24.88
CA LYS A 767 -46.40 -7.80 -24.03
C LYS A 767 -45.56 -8.88 -23.37
N GLU A 768 -45.90 -9.17 -22.12
CA GLU A 768 -45.26 -10.26 -21.39
C GLU A 768 -45.59 -11.59 -22.07
N ALA A 769 -44.57 -12.43 -22.23
CA ALA A 769 -44.71 -13.77 -22.78
C ALA A 769 -44.38 -14.75 -21.67
N ASP A 770 -45.28 -15.71 -21.46
CA ASP A 770 -45.10 -16.77 -20.48
C ASP A 770 -43.85 -17.61 -20.82
N ASP A 771 -43.07 -17.97 -19.81
CA ASP A 771 -41.81 -18.71 -19.97
C ASP A 771 -42.01 -20.15 -20.49
N SER A 772 -43.25 -20.65 -20.49
CA SER A 772 -43.64 -21.96 -21.02
C SER A 772 -44.03 -21.95 -22.51
N VAL A 773 -44.02 -20.79 -23.17
CA VAL A 773 -44.45 -20.67 -24.58
C VAL A 773 -43.48 -21.39 -25.52
N ASP A 774 -44.01 -22.33 -26.28
CA ASP A 774 -43.27 -23.01 -27.36
C ASP A 774 -43.20 -22.13 -28.62
N PHE A 775 -42.01 -21.67 -28.98
CA PHE A 775 -41.80 -20.86 -30.19
C PHE A 775 -41.66 -21.68 -31.48
N SER A 776 -41.94 -22.99 -31.46
CA SER A 776 -42.03 -23.82 -32.67
C SER A 776 -43.21 -23.44 -33.58
N LEU A 777 -44.21 -22.74 -33.03
CA LEU A 777 -45.39 -22.27 -33.75
C LEU A 777 -45.28 -20.80 -34.14
N LYS A 778 -45.54 -20.50 -35.41
CA LYS A 778 -45.55 -19.13 -35.95
C LYS A 778 -46.43 -18.16 -35.16
N GLU A 779 -47.59 -18.64 -34.69
CA GLU A 779 -48.54 -17.80 -33.94
C GLU A 779 -47.94 -17.31 -32.61
N ASN A 780 -47.17 -18.15 -31.93
CA ASN A 780 -46.50 -17.81 -30.68
C ASN A 780 -45.36 -16.81 -30.91
N VAL A 781 -44.63 -16.94 -32.03
CA VAL A 781 -43.61 -15.96 -32.43
C VAL A 781 -44.25 -14.60 -32.73
N ILE A 782 -45.40 -14.55 -33.42
CA ILE A 782 -46.10 -13.29 -33.69
C ILE A 782 -46.55 -12.63 -32.39
N ALA A 783 -47.16 -13.40 -31.47
CA ALA A 783 -47.60 -12.89 -30.17
C ALA A 783 -46.42 -12.34 -29.33
N TYR A 784 -45.24 -12.95 -29.44
CA TYR A 784 -44.02 -12.52 -28.74
C TYR A 784 -43.52 -11.13 -29.15
N LEU A 785 -43.76 -10.76 -30.41
CA LEU A 785 -43.35 -9.48 -30.99
C LEU A 785 -44.40 -8.38 -30.81
N GLU A 786 -45.54 -8.66 -30.16
CA GLU A 786 -46.58 -7.65 -29.92
C GLU A 786 -46.20 -6.69 -28.79
N THR A 787 -46.36 -5.39 -29.02
CA THR A 787 -46.28 -4.37 -27.96
C THR A 787 -47.56 -4.30 -27.15
N GLU A 788 -47.50 -3.69 -25.98
CA GLU A 788 -48.70 -3.15 -25.33
C GLU A 788 -49.46 -2.24 -26.31
N PRO A 789 -50.80 -2.18 -26.22
CA PRO A 789 -51.60 -1.35 -27.13
C PRO A 789 -51.14 0.11 -27.14
N ILE A 790 -51.06 0.69 -28.34
CA ILE A 790 -50.61 2.07 -28.54
C ILE A 790 -51.66 2.81 -29.39
N ASP A 791 -52.00 4.03 -28.97
CA ASP A 791 -52.86 4.92 -29.75
C ASP A 791 -51.98 5.80 -30.66
N ILE A 792 -52.13 5.65 -31.97
CA ILE A 792 -51.41 6.48 -32.96
C ILE A 792 -52.42 7.46 -33.58
N THR A 793 -52.06 8.75 -33.57
CA THR A 793 -52.85 9.81 -34.23
C THR A 793 -52.12 10.34 -35.46
N ASP A 794 -52.80 11.15 -36.29
CA ASP A 794 -52.20 11.79 -37.46
C ASP A 794 -51.01 12.72 -37.13
N ASN A 795 -50.83 13.09 -35.85
CA ASN A 795 -49.71 13.94 -35.39
C ASN A 795 -48.63 13.15 -34.64
N SER A 796 -48.78 11.84 -34.48
CA SER A 796 -47.86 11.03 -33.70
C SER A 796 -46.57 10.74 -34.46
N ASN A 797 -45.43 10.87 -33.80
CA ASN A 797 -44.15 10.40 -34.32
C ASN A 797 -43.91 8.96 -33.85
N PHE A 798 -43.77 8.03 -34.80
CA PHE A 798 -43.54 6.61 -34.55
C PHE A 798 -42.16 6.21 -35.06
N TYR A 799 -41.31 5.72 -34.16
CA TYR A 799 -39.99 5.19 -34.47
C TYR A 799 -39.83 3.79 -33.87
N TYR A 800 -39.04 2.95 -34.50
CA TYR A 800 -38.63 1.66 -33.96
C TYR A 800 -37.28 1.31 -34.57
N THR A 801 -36.48 0.57 -33.81
CA THR A 801 -35.17 0.08 -34.24
C THR A 801 -35.32 -1.36 -34.72
N VAL A 802 -34.66 -1.69 -35.82
CA VAL A 802 -34.53 -3.06 -36.31
C VAL A 802 -33.06 -3.37 -36.54
N GLN A 803 -32.64 -4.52 -36.05
CA GLN A 803 -31.33 -5.11 -36.34
C GLN A 803 -31.57 -6.48 -36.97
N PHE A 804 -30.77 -6.86 -37.98
CA PHE A 804 -30.80 -8.21 -38.51
C PHE A 804 -29.42 -8.58 -39.05
N GLY A 805 -29.06 -9.85 -38.96
CA GLY A 805 -27.76 -10.32 -39.41
C GLY A 805 -27.65 -11.83 -39.44
N ALA A 806 -26.48 -12.29 -39.89
CA ALA A 806 -26.07 -13.68 -39.82
C ALA A 806 -24.78 -13.75 -39.01
N VAL A 807 -24.65 -14.79 -38.19
CA VAL A 807 -23.51 -14.98 -37.27
C VAL A 807 -22.24 -15.42 -38.03
N ASP A 808 -22.37 -15.94 -39.27
CA ASP A 808 -21.29 -16.47 -40.12
C ASP A 808 -21.31 -15.97 -41.58
N TYR A 809 -20.21 -16.18 -42.32
CA TYR A 809 -20.14 -16.01 -43.78
C TYR A 809 -21.02 -17.09 -44.47
N VAL A 810 -22.27 -16.76 -44.75
CA VAL A 810 -23.45 -17.57 -45.16
C VAL A 810 -23.29 -18.52 -46.38
N LYS A 811 -22.11 -18.72 -46.95
CA LYS A 811 -21.99 -19.29 -48.31
C LYS A 811 -22.20 -20.80 -48.48
N THR A 812 -22.21 -21.63 -47.42
CA THR A 812 -22.17 -23.10 -47.60
C THR A 812 -23.39 -23.89 -47.12
N SER A 813 -24.28 -23.31 -46.31
CA SER A 813 -25.36 -24.07 -45.63
C SER A 813 -26.77 -23.86 -46.20
N LEU A 814 -26.95 -22.84 -47.06
CA LEU A 814 -28.24 -22.55 -47.70
C LEU A 814 -28.24 -23.00 -49.16
N SER A 815 -29.28 -23.74 -49.55
CA SER A 815 -29.57 -24.07 -50.95
C SER A 815 -30.31 -22.91 -51.65
N GLU A 816 -30.35 -22.88 -52.98
CA GLU A 816 -31.09 -21.86 -53.76
C GLU A 816 -32.58 -21.76 -53.40
N ASN A 817 -33.15 -22.77 -52.73
CA ASN A 817 -34.55 -22.79 -52.33
C ASN A 817 -34.79 -22.37 -50.87
N ASP A 818 -33.73 -22.16 -50.08
CA ASP A 818 -33.86 -21.69 -48.71
C ASP A 818 -34.05 -20.18 -48.68
N SER A 819 -35.07 -19.70 -47.96
CA SER A 819 -35.30 -18.27 -47.77
C SER A 819 -35.71 -17.98 -46.34
N ILE A 820 -35.21 -16.87 -45.79
CA ILE A 820 -35.64 -16.32 -44.51
C ILE A 820 -36.35 -15.01 -44.81
N ILE A 821 -37.64 -14.96 -44.48
CA ILE A 821 -38.50 -13.82 -44.77
C ILE A 821 -38.94 -13.22 -43.43
N PHE A 822 -38.29 -12.13 -43.04
CA PHE A 822 -38.77 -11.28 -41.96
C PHE A 822 -39.81 -10.32 -42.53
N LYS A 823 -41.05 -10.41 -42.04
CA LYS A 823 -42.13 -9.50 -42.42
C LYS A 823 -42.56 -8.73 -41.18
N VAL A 824 -42.13 -7.47 -41.10
CA VAL A 824 -42.59 -6.49 -40.10
C VAL A 824 -43.92 -5.91 -40.56
#